data_AF-A0A3C0GP47-F1
#
_entry.id   AF-A0A3C0GP47-F1
#
_cell.length_a   1.000
_cell.length_b   1.000
_cell.length_c   1.000
_cell.angle_alpha   90.00
_cell.angle_beta   90.00
_cell.angle_gamma   90.00
#
_symmetry.space_group_name_H-M   'P 1'
#
loop_
_entity.id
_entity.type
_entity.pdbx_description
1 polymer ?
#
loop_
_entity_poly.entity_id
_entity_poly.type
_entity_poly.pdbx_seq_one_letter_code
_entity_poly.pdbx_strand_id
1 'polypeptide(L)'
;MVPFRATARLQLHAGFTFDDACAQVDYYAALGISHLYLSPIARAVDGSTHGYDVIDPTQVSPALGGEPALLRLAAQARAHGMGLIVDIVPNHVAAHLSNPYWADVLLHGQQSRYAAWFDIDWQAPGREGKLWLPVLDRPLATALADAQLQLERDAQGSAWLALDGARYPLAPHGGPEPVPQMSGNALPTLLAAQAYRLAWWRSGDARVNYRRFFTITTLAALQIERAEVFDAVHALPLRLAAQGVIDGVRVDHVDGLRDPAAYLRRLRDALDVAAATRHLPAGALGLWVEKILGPDERLPADWPCDGSTGYDFMDQAGAVMHDIAGGALLARQWRQVTADPRSVGQVERQARGEVLDTGLRAEFDALVALLARMADDEGGAATDFGTALLAKAIARLLAHFPVYRSYLTAAAAAPADQAVWAKASAAACASADPAVAQVISHITRWLLQAPRADASSALPALGLRLRQQVQLLSAPLNAKAVEDCSFYRYAAQLSRNEVGSHPAVSGLLPDDFHARAAERGQSHPRALLATATHDHKRGEDARMRLAVLSHWPMWWRTIARRFDRLALPLGGAALAPGDRQMLWQTLVGAWPARVEPVPDAFLPRLIEWQRKALREGGVRSHWHDPDAGYEATAAGFLAQVLMAPAAQPLRQALHAAVARLAPAGARLSLAQTALRLTVPGVPDLYQGTEGWDLSLVDPDNRRPVDYAARRRLLEDARPWPQLLAEWHDGAVKARLLHALLQLRRRWPALFAHGDYQRLPTTAPARALALSRQYQDKRLVLVAAIGTGAGPGVHATAALPARFWGGARVSIPPGRYRSVLTGLDVDIQTASIPLRALSADSPVTLLIHQ
;
A
#
# COMPACT_ATOMS: atom_id res chain seq x y z
N MET A 1 7.10 23.61 17.71
CA MET A 1 6.77 22.54 16.73
C MET A 1 6.87 23.13 15.33
N VAL A 2 7.29 22.33 14.34
CA VAL A 2 7.34 22.76 12.94
C VAL A 2 5.97 22.52 12.28
N PRO A 3 5.38 23.49 11.56
CA PRO A 3 4.13 23.25 10.84
C PRO A 3 4.28 22.20 9.73
N PHE A 4 3.31 21.30 9.58
CA PHE A 4 3.28 20.31 8.51
C PHE A 4 3.06 20.99 7.15
N ARG A 5 4.11 21.00 6.31
CA ARG A 5 4.05 21.57 4.96
C ARG A 5 4.26 20.52 3.87
N ALA A 6 5.16 19.58 4.12
CA ALA A 6 5.54 18.48 3.23
C ALA A 6 6.34 17.43 4.01
N THR A 7 6.16 16.16 3.67
CA THR A 7 6.86 15.01 4.27
C THR A 7 7.79 14.35 3.25
N ALA A 8 8.88 13.74 3.72
CA ALA A 8 9.72 12.87 2.91
C ALA A 8 9.86 11.50 3.59
N ARG A 9 9.33 10.45 2.97
CA ARG A 9 9.40 9.07 3.48
C ARG A 9 10.80 8.48 3.29
N LEU A 10 11.42 8.06 4.39
CA LEU A 10 12.73 7.40 4.41
C LEU A 10 12.59 5.93 4.84
N GLN A 11 13.17 5.03 4.05
CA GLN A 11 13.29 3.60 4.34
C GLN A 11 14.59 3.35 5.11
N LEU A 12 14.48 3.21 6.43
CA LEU A 12 15.61 2.97 7.31
C LEU A 12 15.88 1.47 7.43
N HIS A 13 17.15 1.09 7.37
CA HIS A 13 17.65 -0.26 7.61
C HIS A 13 19.15 -0.21 7.93
N ALA A 14 19.80 -1.35 8.16
CA ALA A 14 21.23 -1.39 8.49
C ALA A 14 22.16 -0.78 7.41
N GLY A 15 21.67 -0.58 6.18
CA GLY A 15 22.39 0.07 5.08
C GLY A 15 21.99 1.53 4.84
N PHE A 16 21.03 2.06 5.59
CA PHE A 16 20.63 3.47 5.61
C PHE A 16 20.03 3.79 6.99
N THR A 17 20.89 4.17 7.92
CA THR A 17 20.63 4.33 9.37
C THR A 17 20.15 5.75 9.72
N PHE A 18 19.95 6.03 11.02
CA PHE A 18 19.66 7.41 11.46
C PHE A 18 20.79 8.38 11.17
N ASP A 19 22.06 7.95 11.24
CA ASP A 19 23.20 8.82 10.93
C ASP A 19 23.28 9.10 9.42
N ASP A 20 22.96 8.12 8.58
CA ASP A 20 22.86 8.33 7.13
C ASP A 20 21.73 9.31 6.77
N ALA A 21 20.56 9.16 7.41
CA ALA A 21 19.46 10.11 7.28
C ALA A 21 19.86 11.51 7.79
N CYS A 22 20.63 11.57 8.89
CA CYS A 22 21.13 12.82 9.48
C CYS A 22 22.02 13.58 8.48
N ALA A 23 22.87 12.88 7.74
CA ALA A 23 23.71 13.46 6.69
C ALA A 23 22.92 14.06 5.50
N GLN A 24 21.64 13.69 5.34
CA GLN A 24 20.78 14.20 4.28
C GLN A 24 19.81 15.30 4.74
N VAL A 25 19.81 15.69 6.02
CA VAL A 25 18.90 16.72 6.54
C VAL A 25 19.03 18.03 5.77
N ASP A 26 20.25 18.51 5.55
CA ASP A 26 20.51 19.77 4.83
C ASP A 26 19.96 19.73 3.41
N TYR A 27 20.03 18.56 2.75
CA TYR A 27 19.47 18.36 1.42
C TYR A 27 17.94 18.49 1.43
N TYR A 28 17.26 17.78 2.33
CA TYR A 28 15.80 17.84 2.43
C TYR A 28 15.30 19.23 2.89
N ALA A 29 16.04 19.91 3.76
CA ALA A 29 15.78 21.28 4.17
C ALA A 29 15.89 22.25 2.98
N ALA A 30 16.96 22.12 2.19
CA ALA A 30 17.17 22.90 0.97
C ALA A 30 16.08 22.62 -0.07
N LEU A 31 15.66 21.37 -0.22
CA LEU A 31 14.55 20.98 -1.10
C LEU A 31 13.24 21.68 -0.68
N GLY A 32 13.00 21.82 0.63
CA GLY A 32 11.85 22.52 1.23
C GLY A 32 10.93 21.61 2.05
N ILE A 33 11.39 20.39 2.38
CA ILE A 33 10.67 19.44 3.23
C ILE A 33 10.55 19.99 4.65
N SER A 34 9.41 19.74 5.30
CA SER A 34 9.19 20.13 6.70
C SER A 34 9.42 18.98 7.68
N HIS A 35 9.15 17.74 7.25
CA HIS A 35 9.24 16.58 8.12
C HIS A 35 9.86 15.39 7.40
N LEU A 36 10.81 14.71 8.04
CA LEU A 36 11.22 13.39 7.62
C LEU A 36 10.22 12.38 8.20
N TYR A 37 9.64 11.57 7.34
CA TYR A 37 8.72 10.50 7.70
C TYR A 37 9.51 9.19 7.70
N LEU A 38 9.85 8.71 8.89
CA LEU A 38 10.72 7.54 9.08
C LEU A 38 9.89 6.26 9.03
N SER A 39 10.42 5.20 8.40
CA SER A 39 9.94 3.82 8.57
C SER A 39 10.00 3.38 10.05
N PRO A 40 9.41 2.22 10.41
CA PRO A 40 9.39 1.77 11.81
C PRO A 40 10.76 1.79 12.46
N ILE A 41 10.84 2.40 13.65
CA ILE A 41 12.10 2.64 14.37
C ILE A 41 12.31 1.69 15.57
N ALA A 42 11.27 0.94 15.95
CA ALA A 42 11.35 -0.05 17.01
C ALA A 42 12.29 -1.20 16.60
N ARG A 43 12.81 -1.92 17.58
CA ARG A 43 13.68 -3.07 17.32
C ARG A 43 12.91 -4.15 16.56
N ALA A 44 13.43 -4.52 15.41
CA ALA A 44 12.91 -5.55 14.52
C ALA A 44 13.83 -6.78 14.50
N VAL A 45 13.43 -7.81 13.75
CA VAL A 45 14.30 -8.99 13.50
C VAL A 45 15.63 -8.55 12.87
N ASP A 46 16.72 -9.17 13.29
CA ASP A 46 18.05 -8.88 12.76
C ASP A 46 18.08 -9.11 11.24
N GLY A 47 18.63 -8.15 10.50
CA GLY A 47 18.66 -8.17 9.04
C GLY A 47 17.39 -7.63 8.37
N SER A 48 16.36 -7.24 9.14
CA SER A 48 15.16 -6.59 8.58
C SER A 48 15.54 -5.35 7.75
N THR A 49 14.94 -5.25 6.57
CA THR A 49 15.11 -4.13 5.64
C THR A 49 13.96 -3.12 5.68
N HIS A 50 12.98 -3.35 6.57
CA HIS A 50 11.74 -2.57 6.61
C HIS A 50 11.23 -2.24 8.02
N GLY A 51 11.56 -3.04 9.04
CA GLY A 51 11.22 -2.76 10.44
C GLY A 51 9.80 -3.15 10.90
N TYR A 52 8.90 -3.56 9.99
CA TYR A 52 7.54 -4.04 10.34
C TYR A 52 7.48 -5.34 11.15
N ASP A 53 8.53 -6.13 11.14
CA ASP A 53 8.74 -7.35 11.91
C ASP A 53 9.32 -7.03 13.30
N VAL A 54 8.60 -6.21 14.07
CA VAL A 54 8.98 -5.73 15.41
C VAL A 54 9.15 -6.90 16.38
N ILE A 55 10.24 -6.92 17.16
CA ILE A 55 10.47 -7.87 18.25
C ILE A 55 10.41 -7.22 19.63
N ASP A 56 10.70 -5.92 19.73
CA ASP A 56 10.59 -5.14 20.96
C ASP A 56 10.15 -3.70 20.64
N PRO A 57 8.88 -3.33 20.94
CA PRO A 57 8.36 -2.00 20.65
C PRO A 57 8.86 -0.93 21.64
N THR A 58 9.54 -1.32 22.72
CA THR A 58 10.00 -0.40 23.77
C THR A 58 11.40 0.17 23.51
N GLN A 59 12.12 -0.40 22.56
CA GLN A 59 13.52 -0.07 22.26
C GLN A 59 13.66 0.45 20.82
N VAL A 60 14.38 1.57 20.65
CA VAL A 60 14.83 2.03 19.33
C VAL A 60 15.85 1.04 18.77
N SER A 61 15.66 0.61 17.52
CA SER A 61 16.47 -0.43 16.88
C SER A 61 17.98 -0.15 16.94
N PRO A 62 18.77 -1.04 17.56
CA PRO A 62 20.23 -0.93 17.55
C PRO A 62 20.82 -0.98 16.13
N ALA A 63 20.18 -1.71 15.21
CA ALA A 63 20.61 -1.80 13.81
C ALA A 63 20.52 -0.46 13.04
N LEU A 64 19.75 0.50 13.58
CA LEU A 64 19.65 1.87 13.04
C LEU A 64 20.58 2.86 13.75
N GLY A 65 21.40 2.40 14.70
CA GLY A 65 22.26 3.23 15.56
C GLY A 65 21.67 3.52 16.95
N GLY A 66 20.49 2.98 17.25
CA GLY A 66 19.81 3.15 18.53
C GLY A 66 19.31 4.57 18.82
N GLU A 67 18.80 4.77 20.03
CA GLU A 67 18.22 6.04 20.45
C GLU A 67 19.21 7.24 20.38
N PRO A 68 20.52 7.11 20.71
CA PRO A 68 21.45 8.22 20.55
C PRO A 68 21.55 8.75 19.12
N ALA A 69 21.51 7.88 18.12
CA ALA A 69 21.54 8.29 16.71
C ALA A 69 20.21 8.96 16.28
N LEU A 70 19.08 8.47 16.76
CA LEU A 70 17.78 9.12 16.57
C LEU A 70 17.76 10.55 17.16
N LEU A 71 18.31 10.74 18.36
CA LEU A 71 18.39 12.05 19.00
C LEU A 71 19.29 13.02 18.21
N ARG A 72 20.40 12.55 17.63
CA ARG A 72 21.23 13.35 16.71
C ARG A 72 20.45 13.76 15.47
N LEU A 73 19.77 12.82 14.83
CA LEU A 73 18.92 13.09 13.67
C LEU A 73 17.84 14.13 14.01
N ALA A 74 17.16 13.98 15.14
CA ALA A 74 16.15 14.91 15.61
C ALA A 74 16.75 16.31 15.85
N ALA A 75 17.90 16.41 16.54
CA ALA A 75 18.57 17.68 16.77
C ALA A 75 18.98 18.38 15.45
N GLN A 76 19.55 17.63 14.50
CA GLN A 76 19.94 18.16 13.19
C GLN A 76 18.72 18.64 12.39
N ALA A 77 17.63 17.87 12.39
CA ALA A 77 16.37 18.26 11.75
C ALA A 77 15.81 19.55 12.37
N ARG A 78 15.83 19.67 13.70
CA ARG A 78 15.37 20.86 14.43
C ARG A 78 16.21 22.09 14.10
N ALA A 79 17.53 21.95 14.01
CA ALA A 79 18.44 23.03 13.60
C ALA A 79 18.10 23.58 12.20
N HIS A 80 17.49 22.76 11.34
CA HIS A 80 17.04 23.14 10.00
C HIS A 80 15.55 23.52 9.93
N GLY A 81 14.87 23.69 11.06
CA GLY A 81 13.44 23.99 11.10
C GLY A 81 12.57 22.86 10.55
N MET A 82 13.02 21.62 10.71
CA MET A 82 12.33 20.39 10.32
C MET A 82 11.91 19.57 11.54
N GLY A 83 11.03 18.58 11.31
CA GLY A 83 10.62 17.60 12.31
C GLY A 83 10.64 16.17 11.82
N LEU A 84 10.27 15.26 12.72
CA LEU A 84 10.22 13.83 12.46
C LEU A 84 8.80 13.31 12.67
N ILE A 85 8.35 12.44 11.76
CA ILE A 85 7.17 11.60 11.91
C ILE A 85 7.66 10.16 11.91
N VAL A 86 7.13 9.30 12.77
CA VAL A 86 7.52 7.89 12.82
C VAL A 86 6.35 6.98 12.48
N ASP A 87 6.65 5.94 11.72
CA ASP A 87 5.74 4.83 11.47
C ASP A 87 5.66 3.92 12.71
N ILE A 88 4.46 3.51 13.10
CA ILE A 88 4.22 2.61 14.24
C ILE A 88 3.39 1.40 13.81
N VAL A 89 3.67 0.24 14.41
CA VAL A 89 3.10 -1.06 14.01
C VAL A 89 2.29 -1.66 15.16
N PRO A 90 1.02 -1.25 15.36
CA PRO A 90 0.23 -1.69 16.51
C PRO A 90 -0.45 -3.06 16.32
N ASN A 91 -0.65 -3.49 15.08
CA ASN A 91 -1.45 -4.69 14.80
C ASN A 91 -0.69 -5.98 15.15
N HIS A 92 0.62 -6.01 14.99
CA HIS A 92 1.38 -7.25 14.99
C HIS A 92 2.84 -7.04 15.39
N VAL A 93 3.48 -8.15 15.77
CA VAL A 93 4.93 -8.28 16.03
C VAL A 93 5.43 -9.56 15.37
N ALA A 94 6.74 -9.71 15.23
CA ALA A 94 7.34 -10.92 14.68
C ALA A 94 7.11 -12.12 15.59
N ALA A 95 6.57 -13.20 15.03
CA ALA A 95 6.49 -14.54 15.61
C ALA A 95 7.85 -15.24 15.54
N HIS A 96 8.89 -14.57 16.05
CA HIS A 96 10.28 -14.96 15.96
C HIS A 96 10.86 -15.28 17.34
N LEU A 97 11.86 -16.15 17.42
CA LEU A 97 12.43 -16.60 18.70
C LEU A 97 13.22 -15.52 19.44
N SER A 98 13.69 -14.48 18.73
CA SER A 98 14.29 -13.29 19.35
C SER A 98 13.27 -12.31 19.93
N ASN A 99 11.97 -12.51 19.69
CA ASN A 99 10.91 -11.75 20.34
C ASN A 99 10.66 -12.35 21.74
N PRO A 100 11.02 -11.64 22.83
CA PRO A 100 10.91 -12.18 24.19
C PRO A 100 9.46 -12.48 24.58
N TYR A 101 8.49 -11.73 24.07
CA TYR A 101 7.07 -11.94 24.36
C TYR A 101 6.56 -13.24 23.71
N TRP A 102 6.94 -13.46 22.45
CA TRP A 102 6.55 -14.67 21.73
C TRP A 102 7.26 -15.91 22.28
N ALA A 103 8.57 -15.82 22.54
CA ALA A 103 9.35 -16.90 23.13
C ALA A 103 8.81 -17.34 24.50
N ASP A 104 8.36 -16.40 25.34
CA ASP A 104 7.72 -16.70 26.63
C ASP A 104 6.38 -17.44 26.45
N VAL A 105 5.59 -17.09 25.44
CA VAL A 105 4.37 -17.85 25.06
C VAL A 105 4.71 -19.25 24.57
N LEU A 106 5.80 -19.43 23.83
CA LEU A 106 6.26 -20.77 23.42
C LEU A 106 6.69 -21.61 24.64
N LEU A 107 7.34 -20.98 25.61
CA LEU A 107 7.86 -21.64 26.81
C LEU A 107 6.76 -22.03 27.81
N HIS A 108 5.78 -21.14 28.04
CA HIS A 108 4.78 -21.27 29.10
C HIS A 108 3.33 -21.48 28.60
N GLY A 109 3.08 -21.35 27.31
CA GLY A 109 1.74 -21.50 26.74
C GLY A 109 0.72 -20.54 27.34
N GLN A 110 -0.45 -21.05 27.69
CA GLN A 110 -1.53 -20.29 28.32
C GLN A 110 -1.16 -19.69 29.68
N GLN A 111 -0.09 -20.18 30.33
CA GLN A 111 0.40 -19.65 31.61
C GLN A 111 1.36 -18.47 31.45
N SER A 112 1.79 -18.16 30.21
CA SER A 112 2.59 -16.98 29.93
C SER A 112 1.84 -15.72 30.31
N ARG A 113 2.53 -14.75 30.94
CA ARG A 113 1.99 -13.41 31.18
C ARG A 113 1.65 -12.66 29.89
N TYR A 114 2.21 -13.09 28.77
CA TYR A 114 2.01 -12.53 27.44
C TYR A 114 1.03 -13.35 26.59
N ALA A 115 0.46 -14.47 27.09
CA ALA A 115 -0.47 -15.29 26.32
C ALA A 115 -1.67 -14.47 25.80
N ALA A 116 -2.14 -13.51 26.60
CA ALA A 116 -3.25 -12.63 26.25
C ALA A 116 -2.84 -11.39 25.43
N TRP A 117 -1.55 -11.17 25.19
CA TRP A 117 -1.09 -10.11 24.29
C TRP A 117 -1.36 -10.49 22.84
N PHE A 118 -1.29 -11.78 22.51
CA PHE A 118 -1.51 -12.29 21.17
C PHE A 118 -2.95 -12.78 21.00
N ASP A 119 -3.48 -12.66 19.79
CA ASP A 119 -4.82 -13.17 19.45
C ASP A 119 -4.72 -14.67 19.08
N ILE A 120 -4.63 -15.52 20.12
CA ILE A 120 -4.50 -16.99 20.00
C ILE A 120 -5.81 -17.67 20.41
N ASP A 121 -6.36 -18.50 19.52
CA ASP A 121 -7.45 -19.40 19.83
C ASP A 121 -6.91 -20.72 20.42
N TRP A 122 -6.71 -20.73 21.73
CA TRP A 122 -6.29 -21.91 22.48
C TRP A 122 -7.34 -23.04 22.47
N GLN A 123 -8.60 -22.71 22.18
CA GLN A 123 -9.72 -23.66 22.12
C GLN A 123 -10.03 -24.14 20.70
N ALA A 124 -9.18 -23.76 19.72
CA ALA A 124 -9.34 -24.18 18.34
C ALA A 124 -9.43 -25.72 18.23
N PRO A 125 -10.49 -26.28 17.58
CA PRO A 125 -10.74 -27.72 17.55
C PRO A 125 -9.55 -28.53 17.03
N GLY A 126 -9.11 -29.57 17.74
CA GLY A 126 -7.98 -30.41 17.32
C GLY A 126 -6.60 -29.76 17.47
N ARG A 127 -6.50 -28.69 18.28
CA ARG A 127 -5.23 -28.04 18.66
C ARG A 127 -4.79 -28.38 20.08
N GLU A 128 -5.67 -29.00 20.87
CA GLU A 128 -5.37 -29.58 22.20
C GLU A 128 -4.75 -28.56 23.17
N GLY A 129 -5.19 -27.29 23.11
CA GLY A 129 -4.64 -26.24 23.97
C GLY A 129 -3.22 -25.78 23.60
N LYS A 130 -2.72 -26.14 22.41
CA LYS A 130 -1.38 -25.80 21.93
C LYS A 130 -1.38 -24.76 20.82
N LEU A 131 -0.27 -24.03 20.74
CA LEU A 131 0.02 -23.14 19.63
C LEU A 131 0.55 -23.90 18.41
N TRP A 132 -0.07 -23.74 17.25
CA TRP A 132 0.35 -24.42 16.02
C TRP A 132 1.34 -23.59 15.23
N LEU A 133 2.57 -24.07 15.10
CA LEU A 133 3.68 -23.38 14.44
C LEU A 133 4.01 -24.03 13.09
N PRO A 134 3.60 -23.43 11.95
CA PRO A 134 3.82 -23.98 10.62
C PRO A 134 5.25 -23.72 10.12
N VAL A 135 6.24 -24.40 10.70
CA VAL A 135 7.68 -24.14 10.48
C VAL A 135 8.44 -25.33 9.89
N LEU A 136 7.84 -26.51 9.80
CA LEU A 136 8.48 -27.70 9.22
C LEU A 136 8.25 -27.74 7.72
N ASP A 137 9.29 -28.11 6.96
CA ASP A 137 9.22 -28.35 5.50
C ASP A 137 8.42 -29.61 5.12
N ARG A 138 8.25 -30.55 6.08
CA ARG A 138 7.56 -31.84 5.96
C ARG A 138 6.69 -32.16 7.18
N PRO A 139 5.84 -33.22 7.13
CA PRO A 139 5.09 -33.68 8.30
C PRO A 139 5.98 -34.00 9.49
N LEU A 140 5.52 -33.71 10.72
CA LEU A 140 6.29 -33.90 11.96
C LEU A 140 6.84 -35.32 12.12
N ALA A 141 6.05 -36.35 11.79
CA ALA A 141 6.51 -37.74 11.87
C ALA A 141 7.70 -38.02 10.94
N THR A 142 7.70 -37.43 9.73
CA THR A 142 8.80 -37.55 8.77
C THR A 142 10.02 -36.74 9.24
N ALA A 143 9.84 -35.52 9.74
CA ALA A 143 10.93 -34.72 10.29
C ALA A 143 11.63 -35.42 11.47
N LEU A 144 10.87 -36.16 12.30
CA LEU A 144 11.41 -37.00 13.37
C LEU A 144 12.17 -38.21 12.83
N ALA A 145 11.62 -38.91 11.83
CA ALA A 145 12.28 -40.06 11.22
C ALA A 145 13.60 -39.69 10.52
N ASP A 146 13.65 -38.50 9.92
CA ASP A 146 14.82 -37.96 9.22
C ASP A 146 15.82 -37.27 10.18
N ALA A 147 15.58 -37.33 11.50
CA ALA A 147 16.42 -36.71 12.53
C ALA A 147 16.70 -35.20 12.32
N GLN A 148 15.73 -34.46 11.76
CA GLN A 148 15.82 -33.01 11.56
C GLN A 148 15.69 -32.21 12.87
N LEU A 149 15.02 -32.79 13.87
CA LEU A 149 14.80 -32.18 15.17
C LEU A 149 15.85 -32.67 16.16
N GLN A 150 16.69 -31.77 16.67
CA GLN A 150 17.78 -32.11 17.58
C GLN A 150 17.59 -31.44 18.94
N LEU A 151 17.92 -32.16 20.01
CA LEU A 151 17.96 -31.57 21.35
C LEU A 151 19.36 -31.08 21.64
N GLU A 152 19.46 -29.80 21.97
CA GLU A 152 20.71 -29.14 22.33
C GLU A 152 20.60 -28.60 23.76
N ARG A 153 21.75 -28.46 24.43
CA ARG A 153 21.88 -27.83 25.75
C ARG A 153 23.04 -26.86 25.76
N ASP A 154 22.90 -25.77 26.51
CA ASP A 154 24.04 -24.90 26.85
C ASP A 154 24.84 -25.45 28.03
N ALA A 155 25.97 -24.79 28.30
CA ALA A 155 26.85 -25.12 29.43
C ALA A 155 26.18 -24.89 30.80
N GLN A 156 25.09 -24.10 30.83
CA GLN A 156 24.29 -23.81 32.02
C GLN A 156 23.15 -24.82 32.23
N GLY A 157 22.98 -25.79 31.31
CA GLY A 157 22.01 -26.88 31.39
C GLY A 157 20.65 -26.57 30.78
N SER A 158 20.43 -25.39 30.21
CA SER A 158 19.18 -25.02 29.52
C SER A 158 19.09 -25.81 28.21
N ALA A 159 17.93 -26.43 27.97
CA ALA A 159 17.70 -27.27 26.80
C ALA A 159 16.76 -26.58 25.80
N TRP A 160 17.00 -26.79 24.50
CA TRP A 160 16.12 -26.34 23.43
C TRP A 160 16.03 -27.38 22.31
N LEU A 161 15.00 -27.22 21.49
CA LEU A 161 14.83 -27.97 20.26
C LEU A 161 15.39 -27.16 19.09
N ALA A 162 16.44 -27.68 18.45
CA ALA A 162 17.04 -27.13 17.26
C ALA A 162 16.35 -27.65 15.99
N LEU A 163 16.05 -26.72 15.08
CA LEU A 163 15.49 -26.99 13.74
C LEU A 163 16.04 -25.93 12.78
N ASP A 164 16.82 -26.33 11.78
CA ASP A 164 17.37 -25.43 10.75
C ASP A 164 18.03 -24.14 11.31
N GLY A 165 18.75 -24.28 12.43
CA GLY A 165 19.41 -23.17 13.12
C GLY A 165 18.52 -22.37 14.08
N ALA A 166 17.20 -22.55 14.05
CA ALA A 166 16.27 -22.00 15.02
C ALA A 166 16.27 -22.81 16.32
N ARG A 167 16.13 -22.13 17.47
CA ARG A 167 16.16 -22.72 18.82
C ARG A 167 14.84 -22.52 19.57
N TYR A 168 13.98 -23.54 19.54
CA TYR A 168 12.67 -23.48 20.20
C TYR A 168 12.79 -23.83 21.69
N PRO A 169 12.24 -23.02 22.60
CA PRO A 169 12.34 -23.25 24.04
C PRO A 169 11.57 -24.51 24.46
N LEU A 170 12.07 -25.22 25.47
CA LEU A 170 11.37 -26.37 26.04
C LEU A 170 10.69 -25.99 27.36
N ALA A 171 9.43 -26.35 27.51
CA ALA A 171 8.67 -26.15 28.74
C ALA A 171 9.43 -26.78 29.94
N PRO A 172 9.54 -26.06 31.07
CA PRO A 172 10.38 -26.50 32.19
C PRO A 172 9.85 -27.75 32.89
N HIS A 173 8.56 -28.07 32.72
CA HIS A 173 7.87 -29.19 33.38
C HIS A 173 6.91 -29.89 32.40
N GLY A 174 6.58 -31.16 32.68
CA GLY A 174 5.51 -31.90 31.99
C GLY A 174 5.94 -32.93 30.95
N GLY A 175 7.25 -33.08 30.69
CA GLY A 175 7.80 -34.10 29.77
C GLY A 175 9.01 -34.84 30.36
N PRO A 176 9.52 -35.87 29.66
CA PRO A 176 10.77 -36.53 30.05
C PRO A 176 11.95 -35.55 30.00
N GLU A 177 12.98 -35.82 30.80
CA GLU A 177 14.16 -34.95 30.82
C GLU A 177 14.83 -34.90 29.43
N PRO A 178 15.08 -33.69 28.86
CA PRO A 178 15.64 -33.58 27.52
C PRO A 178 17.12 -33.98 27.52
N VAL A 179 17.47 -35.10 26.89
CA VAL A 179 18.88 -35.53 26.71
C VAL A 179 19.27 -35.51 25.23
N PRO A 180 20.50 -35.13 24.84
CA PRO A 180 20.88 -34.97 23.43
C PRO A 180 20.68 -36.21 22.54
N GLN A 181 20.74 -37.41 23.14
CA GLN A 181 20.61 -38.71 22.44
C GLN A 181 19.21 -39.33 22.59
N MET A 182 18.19 -38.51 22.88
CA MET A 182 16.82 -39.00 23.03
C MET A 182 16.32 -39.67 21.74
N SER A 183 15.83 -40.90 21.88
CA SER A 183 15.37 -41.72 20.76
C SER A 183 14.09 -42.48 21.11
N GLY A 184 13.52 -43.17 20.11
CA GLY A 184 12.27 -43.90 20.28
C GLY A 184 11.11 -43.00 20.70
N ASN A 185 10.26 -43.46 21.62
CA ASN A 185 9.05 -42.75 22.02
C ASN A 185 9.30 -41.53 22.92
N ALA A 186 10.51 -41.37 23.47
CA ALA A 186 10.80 -40.27 24.41
C ALA A 186 10.71 -38.88 23.75
N LEU A 187 11.20 -38.73 22.50
CA LEU A 187 11.19 -37.45 21.79
C LEU A 187 9.77 -37.03 21.39
N PRO A 188 8.94 -37.90 20.79
CA PRO A 188 7.52 -37.61 20.62
C PRO A 188 6.79 -37.24 21.91
N THR A 189 7.07 -37.91 23.04
CA THR A 189 6.47 -37.56 24.34
C THR A 189 6.93 -36.19 24.84
N LEU A 190 8.20 -35.84 24.71
CA LEU A 190 8.68 -34.49 25.04
C LEU A 190 8.02 -33.42 24.18
N LEU A 191 7.92 -33.63 22.86
CA LEU A 191 7.23 -32.72 21.95
C LEU A 191 5.74 -32.61 22.28
N ALA A 192 5.11 -33.70 22.73
CA ALA A 192 3.74 -33.70 23.21
C ALA A 192 3.55 -32.95 24.53
N ALA A 193 4.59 -32.71 25.32
CA ALA A 193 4.51 -31.90 26.54
C ALA A 193 4.64 -30.38 26.28
N GLN A 194 5.07 -29.97 25.07
CA GLN A 194 5.29 -28.56 24.77
C GLN A 194 3.97 -27.79 24.59
N ALA A 195 4.01 -26.51 24.92
CA ALA A 195 2.90 -25.58 24.72
C ALA A 195 2.62 -25.28 23.23
N TYR A 196 3.57 -25.60 22.36
CA TYR A 196 3.45 -25.47 20.91
C TYR A 196 3.53 -26.84 20.24
N ARG A 197 3.09 -26.88 18.99
CA ARG A 197 3.26 -27.99 18.07
C ARG A 197 3.92 -27.49 16.79
N LEU A 198 5.11 -28.02 16.50
CA LEU A 198 5.72 -27.83 15.19
C LEU A 198 4.90 -28.57 14.14
N ALA A 199 4.52 -27.86 13.09
CA ALA A 199 3.61 -28.33 12.06
C ALA A 199 4.21 -28.10 10.67
N TRP A 200 3.79 -28.94 9.73
CA TRP A 200 4.13 -28.80 8.32
C TRP A 200 3.52 -27.53 7.74
N TRP A 201 4.34 -26.66 7.16
CA TRP A 201 3.90 -25.35 6.68
C TRP A 201 2.76 -25.45 5.67
N ARG A 202 2.72 -26.50 4.81
CA ARG A 202 1.63 -26.68 3.83
C ARG A 202 0.26 -27.02 4.45
N SER A 203 0.24 -27.55 5.67
CA SER A 203 -1.02 -27.69 6.44
C SER A 203 -1.27 -26.50 7.36
N GLY A 204 -0.31 -25.58 7.46
CA GLY A 204 -0.33 -24.44 8.35
C GLY A 204 -1.54 -23.53 8.16
N ASP A 205 -1.87 -23.20 6.91
CA ASP A 205 -2.95 -22.25 6.61
C ASP A 205 -4.33 -22.72 7.11
N ALA A 206 -4.56 -24.04 7.21
CA ALA A 206 -5.78 -24.62 7.76
C ALA A 206 -5.69 -24.95 9.26
N ARG A 207 -4.50 -24.86 9.86
CA ARG A 207 -4.22 -25.37 11.22
C ARG A 207 -3.77 -24.33 12.22
N VAL A 208 -3.19 -23.23 11.75
CA VAL A 208 -2.77 -22.09 12.57
C VAL A 208 -3.92 -21.60 13.44
N ASN A 209 -3.62 -21.27 14.69
CA ASN A 209 -4.61 -20.86 15.68
C ASN A 209 -4.24 -19.54 16.36
N TYR A 210 -3.49 -18.69 15.69
CA TYR A 210 -3.27 -17.31 16.07
C TYR A 210 -3.54 -16.41 14.87
N ARG A 211 -4.09 -15.22 15.12
CA ARG A 211 -4.33 -14.24 14.05
C ARG A 211 -2.99 -13.73 13.53
N ARG A 212 -2.88 -13.64 12.20
CA ARG A 212 -1.69 -13.20 11.48
C ARG A 212 -1.89 -11.80 10.88
N PHE A 213 -0.79 -11.17 10.48
CA PHE A 213 -0.85 -10.11 9.46
C PHE A 213 -1.03 -10.76 8.09
N PHE A 214 -2.18 -10.56 7.46
CA PHE A 214 -2.57 -11.25 6.23
C PHE A 214 -2.40 -12.77 6.36
N THR A 215 -1.57 -13.38 5.50
CA THR A 215 -1.26 -14.81 5.50
C THR A 215 0.16 -15.10 6.01
N ILE A 216 0.84 -14.10 6.59
CA ILE A 216 2.25 -14.17 6.97
C ILE A 216 2.38 -14.79 8.37
N THR A 217 2.80 -16.05 8.43
CA THR A 217 2.93 -16.83 9.68
C THR A 217 4.01 -16.29 10.61
N THR A 218 4.98 -15.54 10.09
CA THR A 218 6.03 -14.91 10.90
C THR A 218 5.60 -13.61 11.56
N LEU A 219 4.33 -13.16 11.41
CA LEU A 219 3.80 -11.94 12.01
C LEU A 219 2.53 -12.26 12.82
N ALA A 220 2.67 -12.35 14.15
CA ALA A 220 1.57 -12.65 15.06
C ALA A 220 0.87 -11.37 15.51
N ALA A 221 -0.46 -11.37 15.44
CA ALA A 221 -1.25 -10.19 15.76
C ALA A 221 -1.44 -9.99 17.27
N LEU A 222 -1.39 -8.73 17.67
CA LEU A 222 -1.60 -8.27 19.04
C LEU A 222 -3.08 -7.97 19.31
N GLN A 223 -3.50 -8.13 20.56
CA GLN A 223 -4.76 -7.63 21.11
C GLN A 223 -4.56 -6.20 21.63
N ILE A 224 -4.32 -5.25 20.71
CA ILE A 224 -4.00 -3.85 21.05
C ILE A 224 -5.11 -3.13 21.82
N GLU A 225 -6.34 -3.64 21.78
CA GLU A 225 -7.47 -3.13 22.56
C GLU A 225 -7.27 -3.25 24.07
N ARG A 226 -6.36 -4.13 24.52
CA ARG A 226 -6.03 -4.31 25.94
C ARG A 226 -5.18 -3.15 26.45
N ALA A 227 -5.40 -2.76 27.70
CA ALA A 227 -4.73 -1.62 28.32
C ALA A 227 -3.20 -1.80 28.31
N GLU A 228 -2.74 -2.93 28.84
CA GLU A 228 -1.33 -3.26 29.01
C GLU A 228 -0.57 -3.43 27.69
N VAL A 229 -1.24 -3.92 26.64
CA VAL A 229 -0.64 -4.12 25.32
C VAL A 229 -0.45 -2.77 24.63
N PHE A 230 -1.49 -1.93 24.64
CA PHE A 230 -1.40 -0.57 24.11
C PHE A 230 -0.29 0.21 24.81
N ASP A 231 -0.25 0.19 26.14
CA ASP A 231 0.72 0.95 26.93
C ASP A 231 2.16 0.51 26.62
N ALA A 232 2.40 -0.80 26.49
CA ALA A 232 3.71 -1.32 26.12
C ALA A 232 4.13 -0.92 24.70
N VAL A 233 3.24 -1.06 23.71
CA VAL A 233 3.52 -0.72 22.30
C VAL A 233 3.73 0.78 22.10
N HIS A 234 3.00 1.62 22.86
CA HIS A 234 3.00 3.06 22.66
C HIS A 234 3.92 3.82 23.62
N ALA A 235 4.51 3.17 24.62
CA ALA A 235 5.43 3.80 25.57
C ALA A 235 6.56 4.57 24.88
N LEU A 236 7.23 3.94 23.92
CA LEU A 236 8.33 4.57 23.17
C LEU A 236 7.87 5.76 22.32
N PRO A 237 6.94 5.63 21.36
CA PRO A 237 6.54 6.77 20.52
C PRO A 237 5.92 7.92 21.32
N LEU A 238 5.12 7.64 22.36
CA LEU A 238 4.54 8.69 23.20
C LEU A 238 5.60 9.43 24.01
N ARG A 239 6.60 8.72 24.55
CA ARG A 239 7.76 9.35 25.22
C ARG A 239 8.53 10.25 24.27
N LEU A 240 8.84 9.78 23.06
CA LEU A 240 9.54 10.57 22.05
C LEU A 240 8.73 11.81 21.64
N ALA A 241 7.41 11.69 21.56
CA ALA A 241 6.51 12.79 21.25
C ALA A 241 6.49 13.84 22.37
N ALA A 242 6.40 13.42 23.62
CA ALA A 242 6.45 14.28 24.81
C ALA A 242 7.79 15.00 24.95
N GLN A 243 8.89 14.31 24.67
CA GLN A 243 10.25 14.87 24.69
C GLN A 243 10.54 15.78 23.48
N GLY A 244 9.63 15.88 22.51
CA GLY A 244 9.79 16.73 21.33
C GLY A 244 10.72 16.17 20.25
N VAL A 245 11.10 14.91 20.35
CA VAL A 245 11.92 14.19 19.36
C VAL A 245 11.11 14.00 18.06
N ILE A 246 9.83 13.65 18.18
CA ILE A 246 8.90 13.48 17.05
C ILE A 246 7.73 14.48 17.14
N ASP A 247 7.10 14.75 16.00
CA ASP A 247 5.93 15.64 15.88
C ASP A 247 4.65 14.91 15.48
N GLY A 248 4.72 13.60 15.25
CA GLY A 248 3.53 12.80 14.94
C GLY A 248 3.87 11.36 14.61
N VAL A 249 2.83 10.58 14.38
CA VAL A 249 2.91 9.16 14.05
C VAL A 249 2.07 8.82 12.82
N ARG A 250 2.49 7.81 12.07
CA ARG A 250 1.68 7.10 11.09
C ARG A 250 1.38 5.71 11.61
N VAL A 251 0.10 5.33 11.62
CA VAL A 251 -0.37 4.02 12.06
C VAL A 251 -0.37 3.05 10.87
N ASP A 252 0.42 1.98 10.98
CA ASP A 252 0.40 0.85 10.06
C ASP A 252 -0.86 0.02 10.21
N HIS A 253 -1.42 -0.42 9.06
CA HIS A 253 -2.47 -1.42 8.97
C HIS A 253 -3.62 -1.26 9.99
N VAL A 254 -4.23 -0.07 10.02
CA VAL A 254 -5.30 0.24 11.00
C VAL A 254 -6.51 -0.69 10.85
N ASP A 255 -6.75 -1.19 9.63
CA ASP A 255 -7.84 -2.12 9.32
C ASP A 255 -7.60 -3.54 9.86
N GLY A 256 -6.41 -3.84 10.41
CA GLY A 256 -6.14 -5.08 11.14
C GLY A 256 -6.63 -5.09 12.59
N LEU A 257 -7.03 -3.93 13.13
CA LEU A 257 -7.39 -3.80 14.53
C LEU A 257 -8.83 -4.24 14.81
N ARG A 258 -9.09 -4.75 16.03
CA ARG A 258 -10.43 -5.21 16.43
C ARG A 258 -11.44 -4.06 16.48
N ASP A 259 -11.04 -2.92 17.08
CA ASP A 259 -11.80 -1.66 17.13
C ASP A 259 -10.89 -0.47 16.79
N PRO A 260 -10.74 -0.14 15.48
CA PRO A 260 -9.92 0.98 15.03
C PRO A 260 -10.34 2.33 15.63
N ALA A 261 -11.64 2.57 15.78
CA ALA A 261 -12.16 3.85 16.25
C ALA A 261 -11.80 4.06 17.73
N ALA A 262 -11.96 3.04 18.58
CA ALA A 262 -11.56 3.09 19.97
C ALA A 262 -10.04 3.25 20.13
N TYR A 263 -9.26 2.51 19.32
CA TYR A 263 -7.81 2.63 19.29
C TYR A 263 -7.35 4.06 18.94
N LEU A 264 -7.90 4.65 17.87
CA LEU A 264 -7.51 5.98 17.42
C LEU A 264 -7.90 7.08 18.41
N ARG A 265 -9.05 6.96 19.10
CA ARG A 265 -9.41 7.86 20.21
C ARG A 265 -8.39 7.80 21.33
N ARG A 266 -8.06 6.59 21.80
CA ARG A 266 -7.06 6.40 22.86
C ARG A 266 -5.69 6.94 22.45
N LEU A 267 -5.27 6.71 21.21
CA LEU A 267 -4.00 7.23 20.69
C LEU A 267 -4.01 8.75 20.56
N ARG A 268 -5.11 9.36 20.08
CA ARG A 268 -5.25 10.81 20.03
C ARG A 268 -5.16 11.42 21.43
N ASP A 269 -5.89 10.89 22.41
CA ASP A 269 -5.88 11.38 23.78
C ASP A 269 -4.46 11.30 24.37
N ALA A 270 -3.76 10.19 24.16
CA ALA A 270 -2.39 10.00 24.62
C ALA A 270 -1.40 10.96 23.94
N LEU A 271 -1.56 11.21 22.64
CA LEU A 271 -0.78 12.21 21.92
C LEU A 271 -1.08 13.62 22.45
N ASP A 272 -2.32 13.96 22.76
CA ASP A 272 -2.68 15.28 23.29
C ASP A 272 -2.10 15.50 24.70
N VAL A 273 -2.04 14.45 25.52
CA VAL A 273 -1.29 14.48 26.80
C VAL A 273 0.20 14.72 26.54
N ALA A 274 0.82 14.02 25.58
CA ALA A 274 2.21 14.24 25.21
C ALA A 274 2.44 15.67 24.68
N ALA A 275 1.51 16.20 23.89
CA ALA A 275 1.54 17.56 23.35
C ALA A 275 1.46 18.62 24.46
N ALA A 276 0.65 18.38 25.50
CA ALA A 276 0.51 19.27 26.64
C ALA A 276 1.83 19.44 27.43
N THR A 277 2.66 18.38 27.51
CA THR A 277 4.01 18.48 28.12
C THR A 277 4.93 19.48 27.40
N ARG A 278 4.61 19.80 26.14
CA ARG A 278 5.31 20.76 25.28
C ARG A 278 4.56 22.09 25.13
N HIS A 279 3.49 22.31 25.90
CA HIS A 279 2.57 23.44 25.78
C HIS A 279 1.97 23.62 24.38
N LEU A 280 1.74 22.50 23.68
CA LEU A 280 1.08 22.49 22.38
C LEU A 280 -0.42 22.26 22.57
N PRO A 281 -1.29 22.82 21.70
CA PRO A 281 -2.72 22.58 21.76
C PRO A 281 -3.06 21.11 21.40
N ALA A 282 -4.23 20.65 21.84
CA ALA A 282 -4.78 19.36 21.41
C ALA A 282 -4.85 19.28 19.88
N GLY A 283 -4.55 18.10 19.33
CA GLY A 283 -4.44 17.88 17.89
C GLY A 283 -3.18 18.44 17.24
N ALA A 284 -2.25 19.05 17.98
CA ALA A 284 -1.02 19.59 17.39
C ALA A 284 -0.14 18.49 16.77
N LEU A 285 0.06 17.37 17.47
CA LEU A 285 0.82 16.23 16.97
C LEU A 285 0.04 15.52 15.85
N GLY A 286 0.74 15.15 14.79
CA GLY A 286 0.13 14.47 13.64
C GLY A 286 -0.22 13.01 13.94
N LEU A 287 -1.36 12.54 13.43
CA LEU A 287 -1.80 11.15 13.48
C LEU A 287 -2.39 10.76 12.12
N TRP A 288 -1.61 10.06 11.31
CA TRP A 288 -2.08 9.52 10.02
C TRP A 288 -2.34 8.03 10.11
N VAL A 289 -3.24 7.54 9.27
CA VAL A 289 -3.56 6.11 9.20
C VAL A 289 -3.29 5.56 7.81
N GLU A 290 -2.62 4.42 7.73
CA GLU A 290 -2.68 3.63 6.52
C GLU A 290 -4.03 2.96 6.43
N LYS A 291 -4.85 3.41 5.47
CA LYS A 291 -6.16 2.86 5.18
C LYS A 291 -6.42 2.94 3.68
N ILE A 292 -6.77 1.82 3.08
CA ILE A 292 -7.11 1.73 1.66
C ILE A 292 -8.61 1.97 1.51
N LEU A 293 -8.99 2.98 0.74
CA LEU A 293 -10.38 3.32 0.46
C LEU A 293 -10.82 2.64 -0.85
N GLY A 294 -11.91 1.88 -0.79
CA GLY A 294 -12.59 1.40 -1.99
C GLY A 294 -13.26 2.53 -2.77
N PRO A 295 -13.79 2.24 -3.97
CA PRO A 295 -14.52 3.23 -4.76
C PRO A 295 -15.67 3.86 -3.97
N ASP A 296 -15.69 5.19 -3.91
CA ASP A 296 -16.67 6.02 -3.19
C ASP A 296 -16.68 5.85 -1.66
N GLU A 297 -15.77 5.05 -1.11
CA GLU A 297 -15.55 4.93 0.34
C GLU A 297 -14.92 6.21 0.89
N ARG A 298 -15.29 6.55 2.13
CA ARG A 298 -14.72 7.67 2.87
C ARG A 298 -14.13 7.15 4.18
N LEU A 299 -13.11 7.83 4.68
CA LEU A 299 -12.66 7.61 6.05
C LEU A 299 -13.84 7.84 7.01
N PRO A 300 -14.03 6.99 8.04
CA PRO A 300 -15.04 7.22 9.05
C PRO A 300 -14.89 8.60 9.70
N ALA A 301 -15.98 9.36 9.75
CA ALA A 301 -15.95 10.76 10.18
C ALA A 301 -15.64 10.96 11.67
N ASP A 302 -15.80 9.91 12.48
CA ASP A 302 -15.55 9.91 13.92
C ASP A 302 -14.11 9.48 14.28
N TRP A 303 -13.26 9.18 13.29
CA TRP A 303 -11.85 8.86 13.54
C TRP A 303 -11.05 10.13 13.81
N PRO A 304 -10.43 10.29 14.99
CA PRO A 304 -9.71 11.50 15.36
C PRO A 304 -8.28 11.54 14.77
N CYS A 305 -8.19 11.32 13.45
CA CYS A 305 -6.94 11.29 12.68
C CYS A 305 -6.85 12.50 11.72
N ASP A 306 -5.66 12.71 11.19
CA ASP A 306 -5.35 13.77 10.24
C ASP A 306 -5.62 13.39 8.77
N GLY A 307 -6.06 12.15 8.55
CA GLY A 307 -6.36 11.58 7.25
C GLY A 307 -5.54 10.32 6.96
N SER A 308 -5.67 9.84 5.72
CA SER A 308 -4.94 8.68 5.23
C SER A 308 -3.47 9.01 4.95
N THR A 309 -2.69 7.98 4.61
CA THR A 309 -1.36 8.11 4.02
C THR A 309 -1.37 8.50 2.53
N GLY A 310 -2.54 8.73 1.92
CA GLY A 310 -2.66 9.33 0.59
C GLY A 310 -2.82 8.37 -0.59
N TYR A 311 -3.08 7.08 -0.36
CA TYR A 311 -3.42 6.13 -1.43
C TYR A 311 -4.67 6.56 -2.22
N ASP A 312 -5.64 7.18 -1.55
CA ASP A 312 -6.82 7.77 -2.18
C ASP A 312 -6.47 8.95 -3.09
N PHE A 313 -5.50 9.79 -2.69
CA PHE A 313 -5.01 10.84 -3.57
C PHE A 313 -4.20 10.27 -4.75
N MET A 314 -3.38 9.24 -4.52
CA MET A 314 -2.66 8.55 -5.59
C MET A 314 -3.63 8.00 -6.65
N ASP A 315 -4.74 7.40 -6.21
CA ASP A 315 -5.82 6.96 -7.09
C ASP A 315 -6.44 8.14 -7.87
N GLN A 316 -6.85 9.21 -7.17
CA GLN A 316 -7.47 10.39 -7.78
C GLN A 316 -6.57 11.05 -8.83
N ALA A 317 -5.30 11.27 -8.48
CA ALA A 317 -4.31 11.90 -9.35
C ALA A 317 -4.01 11.02 -10.58
N GLY A 318 -3.93 9.70 -10.38
CA GLY A 318 -3.79 8.76 -11.49
C GLY A 318 -5.03 8.76 -12.39
N ALA A 319 -6.21 8.57 -11.82
CA ALA A 319 -7.46 8.39 -12.56
C ALA A 319 -7.84 9.60 -13.41
N VAL A 320 -7.63 10.83 -12.93
CA VAL A 320 -7.97 12.05 -13.70
C VAL A 320 -7.10 12.26 -14.95
N MET A 321 -5.97 11.55 -15.05
CA MET A 321 -5.06 11.60 -16.20
C MET A 321 -5.29 10.48 -17.22
N HIS A 322 -6.25 9.59 -16.97
CA HIS A 322 -6.60 8.52 -17.91
C HIS A 322 -7.80 8.92 -18.76
N ASP A 323 -7.79 8.50 -20.03
CA ASP A 323 -8.94 8.59 -20.91
C ASP A 323 -9.90 7.41 -20.66
N ILE A 324 -11.12 7.74 -20.21
CA ILE A 324 -12.14 6.73 -19.82
C ILE A 324 -12.55 5.88 -21.04
N ALA A 325 -12.77 6.50 -22.19
CA ALA A 325 -13.20 5.80 -23.41
C ALA A 325 -12.13 4.84 -23.93
N GLY A 326 -10.87 5.25 -23.87
CA GLY A 326 -9.74 4.43 -24.25
C GLY A 326 -9.41 3.33 -23.26
N GLY A 327 -9.65 3.54 -21.96
CA GLY A 327 -9.65 2.46 -20.96
C GLY A 327 -10.60 1.32 -21.32
N ALA A 328 -11.83 1.65 -21.75
CA ALA A 328 -12.79 0.64 -22.21
C ALA A 328 -12.34 -0.09 -23.49
N LEU A 329 -11.61 0.59 -24.39
CA LEU A 329 -11.00 -0.04 -25.57
C LEU A 329 -9.87 -1.01 -25.18
N LEU A 330 -9.00 -0.62 -24.24
CA LEU A 330 -7.95 -1.48 -23.72
C LEU A 330 -8.52 -2.73 -23.03
N ALA A 331 -9.59 -2.58 -22.24
CA ALA A 331 -10.31 -3.70 -21.62
C ALA A 331 -10.89 -4.68 -22.65
N ARG A 332 -11.43 -4.19 -23.76
CA ARG A 332 -11.88 -5.05 -24.89
C ARG A 332 -10.70 -5.77 -25.54
N GLN A 333 -9.59 -5.08 -25.78
CA GLN A 333 -8.38 -5.68 -26.34
C GLN A 333 -7.83 -6.77 -25.43
N TRP A 334 -7.77 -6.54 -24.12
CA TRP A 334 -7.33 -7.54 -23.15
C TRP A 334 -8.11 -8.84 -23.30
N ARG A 335 -9.45 -8.78 -23.23
CA ARG A 335 -10.33 -9.96 -23.37
C ARG A 335 -10.13 -10.68 -24.72
N GLN A 336 -9.89 -9.94 -25.79
CA GLN A 336 -9.62 -10.53 -27.10
C GLN A 336 -8.26 -11.25 -27.16
N VAL A 337 -7.22 -10.68 -26.57
CA VAL A 337 -5.86 -11.25 -26.61
C VAL A 337 -5.72 -12.43 -25.66
N THR A 338 -6.35 -12.38 -24.48
CA THR A 338 -6.29 -13.46 -23.49
C THR A 338 -7.33 -14.55 -23.72
N ALA A 339 -8.33 -14.30 -24.58
CA ALA A 339 -9.52 -15.14 -24.74
C ALA A 339 -10.29 -15.38 -23.41
N ASP A 340 -10.11 -14.49 -22.44
CA ASP A 340 -10.79 -14.54 -21.14
C ASP A 340 -11.93 -13.52 -21.11
N PRO A 341 -13.21 -13.96 -21.08
CA PRO A 341 -14.35 -13.05 -21.09
C PRO A 341 -14.63 -12.43 -19.71
N ARG A 342 -13.97 -12.89 -18.64
CA ARG A 342 -14.25 -12.46 -17.26
C ARG A 342 -14.02 -10.95 -17.10
N SER A 343 -14.93 -10.32 -16.38
CA SER A 343 -14.79 -8.97 -15.82
C SER A 343 -13.83 -8.95 -14.64
N VAL A 344 -13.29 -7.77 -14.30
CA VAL A 344 -12.47 -7.56 -13.10
C VAL A 344 -13.15 -8.14 -11.86
N GLY A 345 -14.43 -7.80 -11.63
CA GLY A 345 -15.16 -8.29 -10.47
C GLY A 345 -15.35 -9.82 -10.44
N GLN A 346 -15.39 -10.50 -11.60
CA GLN A 346 -15.40 -11.97 -11.65
C GLN A 346 -14.03 -12.55 -11.27
N VAL A 347 -12.95 -11.95 -11.75
CA VAL A 347 -11.58 -12.33 -11.39
C VAL A 347 -11.34 -12.16 -9.89
N GLU A 348 -11.76 -11.03 -9.32
CA GLU A 348 -11.65 -10.79 -7.88
C GLU A 348 -12.51 -11.75 -7.05
N ARG A 349 -13.75 -12.03 -7.46
CA ARG A 349 -14.60 -13.01 -6.76
C ARG A 349 -13.96 -14.39 -6.71
N GLN A 350 -13.37 -14.83 -7.82
CA GLN A 350 -12.64 -16.09 -7.87
C GLN A 350 -11.41 -16.04 -6.94
N ALA A 351 -10.60 -14.97 -7.00
CA ALA A 351 -9.44 -14.81 -6.14
C ALA A 351 -9.83 -14.82 -4.64
N ARG A 352 -10.95 -14.19 -4.27
CA ARG A 352 -11.46 -14.21 -2.89
C ARG A 352 -11.80 -15.64 -2.45
N GLY A 353 -12.45 -16.43 -3.30
CA GLY A 353 -12.71 -17.84 -3.02
C GLY A 353 -11.42 -18.64 -2.79
N GLU A 354 -10.46 -18.52 -3.71
CA GLU A 354 -9.18 -19.22 -3.60
C GLU A 354 -8.39 -18.84 -2.33
N VAL A 355 -8.39 -17.56 -1.94
CA VAL A 355 -7.73 -17.09 -0.71
C VAL A 355 -8.41 -17.66 0.54
N LEU A 356 -9.74 -17.73 0.58
CA LEU A 356 -10.49 -18.35 1.68
C LEU A 356 -10.25 -19.86 1.77
N ASP A 357 -10.06 -20.53 0.64
CA ASP A 357 -9.80 -21.98 0.58
C ASP A 357 -8.34 -22.34 0.91
N THR A 358 -7.42 -21.37 0.80
CA THR A 358 -5.98 -21.56 1.02
C THR A 358 -5.49 -20.70 2.18
N GLY A 359 -4.88 -19.55 1.91
CA GLY A 359 -4.11 -18.75 2.87
C GLY A 359 -4.89 -18.26 4.10
N LEU A 360 -6.21 -18.08 4.01
CA LEU A 360 -7.08 -17.62 5.13
C LEU A 360 -8.05 -18.70 5.62
N ARG A 361 -7.71 -19.98 5.38
CA ARG A 361 -8.62 -21.09 5.67
C ARG A 361 -8.94 -21.24 7.16
N ALA A 362 -7.94 -21.13 8.03
CA ALA A 362 -8.16 -21.22 9.48
C ALA A 362 -9.07 -20.09 9.99
N GLU A 363 -8.85 -18.85 9.54
CA GLU A 363 -9.66 -17.70 9.91
C GLU A 363 -11.11 -17.84 9.38
N PHE A 364 -11.28 -18.37 8.17
CA PHE A 364 -12.59 -18.68 7.60
C PHE A 364 -13.33 -19.77 8.39
N ASP A 365 -12.68 -20.89 8.70
CA ASP A 365 -13.27 -21.98 9.47
C ASP A 365 -13.69 -21.51 10.88
N ALA A 366 -12.89 -20.65 11.51
CA ALA A 366 -13.22 -20.03 12.80
C ALA A 366 -14.49 -19.14 12.71
N LEU A 367 -14.64 -18.38 11.63
CA LEU A 367 -15.85 -17.59 11.38
C LEU A 367 -17.07 -18.48 11.15
N VAL A 368 -16.93 -19.57 10.39
CA VAL A 368 -18.02 -20.53 10.16
C VAL A 368 -18.45 -21.19 11.47
N ALA A 369 -17.51 -21.59 12.33
CA ALA A 369 -17.81 -22.15 13.64
C ALA A 369 -18.57 -21.14 14.53
N LEU A 370 -18.21 -19.86 14.45
CA LEU A 370 -18.89 -18.78 15.15
C LEU A 370 -20.32 -18.56 14.65
N LEU A 371 -20.53 -18.64 13.33
CA LEU A 371 -21.86 -18.57 12.72
C LEU A 371 -22.74 -19.76 13.11
N ALA A 372 -22.18 -20.98 13.20
CA ALA A 372 -22.92 -22.16 13.65
C ALA A 372 -23.42 -21.97 15.09
N ARG A 373 -22.55 -21.48 15.99
CA ARG A 373 -22.96 -21.12 17.37
C ARG A 373 -24.04 -20.05 17.41
N MET A 374 -23.98 -19.05 16.53
CA MET A 374 -24.99 -18.00 16.44
C MET A 374 -26.35 -18.56 15.99
N ALA A 375 -26.32 -19.52 15.05
CA ALA A 375 -27.52 -20.20 14.57
C ALA A 375 -28.17 -21.08 15.65
N ASP A 376 -27.35 -21.80 16.42
CA ASP A 376 -27.81 -22.63 17.55
C ASP A 376 -28.45 -21.77 18.66
N ASP A 377 -27.84 -20.64 19.00
CA ASP A 377 -28.30 -19.75 20.08
C ASP A 377 -29.57 -18.94 19.68
N GLU A 378 -29.72 -18.55 18.40
CA GLU A 378 -30.97 -17.94 17.91
C GLU A 378 -32.13 -18.94 17.86
N GLY A 379 -31.85 -20.19 17.48
CA GLY A 379 -32.85 -21.24 17.35
C GLY A 379 -33.77 -21.11 16.12
N GLY A 380 -34.89 -21.83 16.14
CA GLY A 380 -35.89 -21.80 15.07
C GLY A 380 -35.34 -22.31 13.73
N ALA A 381 -35.63 -21.61 12.64
CA ALA A 381 -35.18 -22.00 11.30
C ALA A 381 -33.64 -21.96 11.15
N ALA A 382 -32.93 -21.23 12.01
CA ALA A 382 -31.47 -21.13 11.92
C ALA A 382 -30.76 -22.43 12.32
N THR A 383 -31.37 -23.24 13.20
CA THR A 383 -30.82 -24.53 13.66
C THR A 383 -30.64 -25.54 12.52
N ASP A 384 -31.47 -25.45 11.48
CA ASP A 384 -31.41 -26.34 10.31
C ASP A 384 -30.40 -25.92 9.24
N PHE A 385 -29.72 -24.78 9.39
CA PHE A 385 -28.78 -24.30 8.36
C PHE A 385 -27.59 -25.24 8.22
N GLY A 386 -27.00 -25.69 9.34
CA GLY A 386 -25.81 -26.53 9.35
C GLY A 386 -24.54 -25.83 8.84
N THR A 387 -23.39 -26.37 9.22
CA THR A 387 -22.06 -25.77 8.95
C THR A 387 -21.76 -25.57 7.46
N ALA A 388 -22.14 -26.53 6.61
CA ALA A 388 -21.85 -26.49 5.19
C ALA A 388 -22.60 -25.36 4.46
N LEU A 389 -23.88 -25.14 4.81
CA LEU A 389 -24.68 -24.08 4.20
C LEU A 389 -24.23 -22.70 4.69
N LEU A 390 -23.90 -22.57 5.99
CA LEU A 390 -23.30 -21.37 6.57
C LEU A 390 -21.99 -21.00 5.88
N ALA A 391 -21.08 -21.96 5.68
CA ALA A 391 -19.83 -21.78 4.95
C ALA A 391 -20.08 -21.30 3.50
N LYS A 392 -20.97 -21.95 2.76
CA LYS A 392 -21.34 -21.54 1.40
C LYS A 392 -21.91 -20.12 1.37
N ALA A 393 -22.77 -19.77 2.32
CA ALA A 393 -23.40 -18.45 2.40
C ALA A 393 -22.39 -17.33 2.74
N ILE A 394 -21.54 -17.51 3.76
CA ILE A 394 -20.57 -16.48 4.16
C ILE A 394 -19.45 -16.32 3.14
N ALA A 395 -18.93 -17.40 2.54
CA ALA A 395 -17.95 -17.31 1.46
C ALA A 395 -18.51 -16.51 0.28
N ARG A 396 -19.77 -16.78 -0.09
CA ARG A 396 -20.44 -16.05 -1.17
C ARG A 396 -20.67 -14.58 -0.83
N LEU A 397 -21.09 -14.28 0.39
CA LEU A 397 -21.26 -12.90 0.85
C LEU A 397 -19.93 -12.13 0.81
N LEU A 398 -18.85 -12.71 1.33
CA LEU A 398 -17.51 -12.12 1.33
C LEU A 398 -16.94 -11.97 -0.08
N ALA A 399 -17.23 -12.87 -1.01
CA ALA A 399 -16.82 -12.73 -2.41
C ALA A 399 -17.38 -11.44 -3.05
N HIS A 400 -18.59 -11.03 -2.63
CA HIS A 400 -19.26 -9.82 -3.11
C HIS A 400 -19.02 -8.56 -2.26
N PHE A 401 -18.20 -8.66 -1.19
CA PHE A 401 -17.93 -7.53 -0.29
C PHE A 401 -16.94 -6.54 -0.95
N PRO A 402 -17.33 -5.26 -1.15
CA PRO A 402 -16.65 -4.37 -2.11
C PRO A 402 -15.55 -3.47 -1.51
N VAL A 403 -15.41 -3.41 -0.19
CA VAL A 403 -14.43 -2.57 0.52
C VAL A 403 -13.55 -3.46 1.39
N TYR A 404 -12.44 -2.92 1.90
CA TYR A 404 -11.51 -3.67 2.76
C TYR A 404 -12.22 -4.30 3.96
N ARG A 405 -12.95 -3.50 4.73
CA ARG A 405 -13.77 -3.95 5.87
C ARG A 405 -14.89 -2.95 6.16
N SER A 406 -15.81 -3.35 7.02
CA SER A 406 -16.76 -2.45 7.69
C SER A 406 -16.26 -2.06 9.09
N TYR A 407 -16.99 -1.16 9.76
CA TYR A 407 -16.66 -0.64 11.10
C TYR A 407 -17.84 -0.78 12.10
N LEU A 408 -18.50 -1.93 12.04
CA LEU A 408 -19.50 -2.40 12.99
C LEU A 408 -18.89 -2.57 14.41
N THR A 409 -19.51 -1.92 15.38
CA THR A 409 -19.17 -1.98 16.82
C THR A 409 -20.29 -2.69 17.59
N ALA A 410 -20.37 -2.51 18.91
CA ALA A 410 -21.55 -2.92 19.69
C ALA A 410 -22.80 -2.04 19.39
N ALA A 411 -22.60 -0.86 18.80
CA ALA A 411 -23.69 0.04 18.43
C ALA A 411 -24.43 -0.41 17.16
N ALA A 412 -25.50 0.31 16.81
CA ALA A 412 -26.17 0.13 15.52
C ALA A 412 -25.20 0.43 14.36
N ALA A 413 -25.31 -0.33 13.27
CA ALA A 413 -24.49 -0.13 12.08
C ALA A 413 -24.67 1.29 11.52
N ALA A 414 -23.58 1.97 11.17
CA ALA A 414 -23.66 3.27 10.51
C ALA A 414 -24.30 3.15 9.11
N PRO A 415 -24.95 4.20 8.58
CA PRO A 415 -25.57 4.15 7.25
C PRO A 415 -24.62 3.69 6.13
N ALA A 416 -23.34 4.06 6.20
CA ALA A 416 -22.32 3.62 5.26
C ALA A 416 -22.10 2.10 5.30
N ASP A 417 -21.93 1.51 6.48
CA ASP A 417 -21.79 0.07 6.64
C ASP A 417 -23.06 -0.68 6.23
N GLN A 418 -24.24 -0.16 6.57
CA GLN A 418 -25.52 -0.71 6.13
C GLN A 418 -25.61 -0.80 4.61
N ALA A 419 -25.25 0.29 3.91
CA ALA A 419 -25.27 0.34 2.45
C ALA A 419 -24.29 -0.66 1.81
N VAL A 420 -23.08 -0.78 2.36
CA VAL A 420 -22.06 -1.73 1.88
C VAL A 420 -22.54 -3.17 2.03
N TRP A 421 -23.02 -3.56 3.21
CA TRP A 421 -23.51 -4.91 3.46
C TRP A 421 -24.79 -5.24 2.68
N ALA A 422 -25.72 -4.28 2.54
CA ALA A 422 -26.92 -4.46 1.72
C ALA A 422 -26.56 -4.69 0.24
N LYS A 423 -25.60 -3.93 -0.30
CA LYS A 423 -25.11 -4.11 -1.68
C LYS A 423 -24.46 -5.49 -1.86
N ALA A 424 -23.59 -5.90 -0.94
CA ALA A 424 -22.93 -7.21 -0.99
C ALA A 424 -23.95 -8.35 -0.89
N SER A 425 -24.91 -8.24 0.03
CA SER A 425 -25.98 -9.21 0.24
C SER A 425 -26.88 -9.36 -0.99
N ALA A 426 -27.36 -8.24 -1.56
CA ALA A 426 -28.16 -8.25 -2.77
C ALA A 426 -27.43 -8.90 -3.96
N ALA A 427 -26.16 -8.54 -4.17
CA ALA A 427 -25.35 -9.11 -5.24
C ALA A 427 -25.07 -10.62 -5.03
N ALA A 428 -24.84 -11.04 -3.79
CA ALA A 428 -24.65 -12.44 -3.44
C ALA A 428 -25.93 -13.25 -3.67
N CYS A 429 -27.10 -12.74 -3.26
CA CYS A 429 -28.40 -13.41 -3.41
C CYS A 429 -28.86 -13.52 -4.88
N ALA A 430 -28.53 -12.56 -5.75
CA ALA A 430 -29.05 -12.48 -7.13
C ALA A 430 -28.76 -13.72 -8.00
N SER A 431 -27.77 -14.55 -7.65
CA SER A 431 -27.47 -15.81 -8.35
C SER A 431 -27.22 -16.97 -7.38
N ALA A 432 -27.77 -16.89 -6.17
CA ALA A 432 -27.69 -17.94 -5.16
C ALA A 432 -28.90 -18.89 -5.25
N ASP A 433 -28.70 -20.15 -4.88
CA ASP A 433 -29.81 -21.08 -4.61
C ASP A 433 -30.69 -20.53 -3.46
N PRO A 434 -32.01 -20.79 -3.44
CA PRO A 434 -32.92 -20.22 -2.43
C PRO A 434 -32.48 -20.45 -0.97
N ALA A 435 -31.98 -21.65 -0.65
CA ALA A 435 -31.47 -21.97 0.69
C ALA A 435 -30.26 -21.10 1.07
N VAL A 436 -29.33 -20.87 0.13
CA VAL A 436 -28.16 -20.03 0.37
C VAL A 436 -28.56 -18.56 0.54
N ALA A 437 -29.51 -18.08 -0.29
CA ALA A 437 -30.02 -16.71 -0.17
C ALA A 437 -30.72 -16.45 1.17
N GLN A 438 -31.46 -17.44 1.68
CA GLN A 438 -32.07 -17.37 3.02
C GLN A 438 -31.02 -17.22 4.12
N VAL A 439 -29.95 -18.03 4.08
CA VAL A 439 -28.86 -17.96 5.07
C VAL A 439 -28.08 -16.64 4.95
N ILE A 440 -27.79 -16.16 3.73
CA ILE A 440 -27.16 -14.84 3.53
C ILE A 440 -27.99 -13.73 4.19
N SER A 441 -29.32 -13.80 4.07
CA SER A 441 -30.23 -12.82 4.68
C SER A 441 -30.16 -12.86 6.22
N HIS A 442 -30.05 -14.05 6.83
CA HIS A 442 -29.87 -14.19 8.28
C HIS A 442 -28.51 -13.67 8.75
N ILE A 443 -27.42 -14.01 8.05
CA ILE A 443 -26.08 -13.48 8.35
C ILE A 443 -26.06 -11.95 8.26
N THR A 444 -26.65 -11.39 7.20
CA THR A 444 -26.74 -9.93 7.01
C THR A 444 -27.50 -9.28 8.17
N ARG A 445 -28.60 -9.92 8.63
CA ARG A 445 -29.36 -9.47 9.79
C ARG A 445 -28.53 -9.49 11.08
N TRP A 446 -27.81 -10.59 11.35
CA TRP A 446 -26.92 -10.70 12.51
C TRP A 446 -25.84 -9.62 12.53
N LEU A 447 -25.31 -9.26 11.36
CA LEU A 447 -24.29 -8.22 11.24
C LEU A 447 -24.87 -6.83 11.46
N LEU A 448 -26.04 -6.51 10.88
CA LEU A 448 -26.57 -5.14 10.88
C LEU A 448 -27.44 -4.78 12.07
N GLN A 449 -28.19 -5.73 12.65
CA GLN A 449 -29.05 -5.46 13.80
C GLN A 449 -28.22 -5.35 15.07
N ALA A 450 -28.39 -4.24 15.81
CA ALA A 450 -27.77 -4.08 17.12
C ALA A 450 -28.12 -5.29 18.00
N PRO A 451 -27.14 -5.87 18.72
CA PRO A 451 -27.46 -7.01 19.57
C PRO A 451 -28.46 -6.58 20.66
N ARG A 452 -29.58 -7.30 20.77
CA ARG A 452 -30.65 -6.95 21.72
C ARG A 452 -30.16 -7.15 23.15
N ALA A 453 -30.28 -6.13 24.00
CA ALA A 453 -29.95 -6.23 25.41
C ALA A 453 -31.01 -7.05 26.15
N ASP A 454 -30.90 -8.37 26.10
CA ASP A 454 -31.54 -9.27 27.05
C ASP A 454 -30.45 -9.81 27.98
N ALA A 455 -30.56 -9.47 29.27
CA ALA A 455 -29.59 -9.83 30.31
C ALA A 455 -29.43 -11.35 30.52
N SER A 456 -30.36 -12.16 29.99
CA SER A 456 -30.33 -13.63 30.05
C SER A 456 -29.69 -14.31 28.83
N SER A 457 -29.40 -13.58 27.74
CA SER A 457 -28.91 -14.14 26.48
C SER A 457 -27.40 -13.89 26.25
N ALA A 458 -26.68 -14.89 25.74
CA ALA A 458 -25.28 -14.74 25.32
C ALA A 458 -25.15 -14.06 23.94
N LEU A 459 -26.27 -13.92 23.21
CA LEU A 459 -26.38 -13.32 21.88
C LEU A 459 -25.65 -11.98 21.71
N PRO A 460 -25.65 -11.03 22.69
CA PRO A 460 -24.98 -9.75 22.51
C PRO A 460 -23.47 -9.84 22.34
N ALA A 461 -22.82 -10.61 23.22
CA ALA A 461 -21.38 -10.83 23.16
C ALA A 461 -20.99 -11.66 21.93
N LEU A 462 -21.82 -12.64 21.57
CA LEU A 462 -21.62 -13.47 20.39
C LEU A 462 -21.74 -12.66 19.09
N GLY A 463 -22.75 -11.79 19.00
CA GLY A 463 -22.95 -10.89 17.87
C GLY A 463 -21.81 -9.87 17.69
N LEU A 464 -21.29 -9.31 18.78
CA LEU A 464 -20.10 -8.45 18.71
C LEU A 464 -18.87 -9.22 18.22
N ARG A 465 -18.64 -10.44 18.73
CA ARG A 465 -17.54 -11.30 18.27
C ARG A 465 -17.68 -11.65 16.79
N LEU A 466 -18.90 -11.90 16.31
CA LEU A 466 -19.19 -12.15 14.90
C LEU A 466 -18.81 -10.95 14.02
N ARG A 467 -19.27 -9.75 14.40
CA ARG A 467 -18.91 -8.50 13.70
C ARG A 467 -17.40 -8.31 13.66
N GLN A 468 -16.71 -8.48 14.78
CA GLN A 468 -15.25 -8.38 14.85
C GLN A 468 -14.55 -9.40 13.94
N GLN A 469 -14.94 -10.67 13.98
CA GLN A 469 -14.26 -11.70 13.19
C GLN A 469 -14.48 -11.54 11.68
N VAL A 470 -15.70 -11.18 11.25
CA VAL A 470 -15.96 -10.87 9.83
C VAL A 470 -15.08 -9.70 9.36
N GLN A 471 -14.89 -8.68 10.21
CA GLN A 471 -14.07 -7.53 9.87
C GLN A 471 -12.57 -7.84 9.85
N LEU A 472 -12.09 -8.66 10.78
CA LEU A 472 -10.70 -9.13 10.83
C LEU A 472 -10.36 -10.08 9.67
N LEU A 473 -11.35 -10.78 9.09
CA LEU A 473 -11.18 -11.62 7.90
C LEU A 473 -11.31 -10.84 6.58
N SER A 474 -12.27 -9.91 6.48
CA SER A 474 -12.52 -9.18 5.23
C SER A 474 -11.35 -8.29 4.79
N ALA A 475 -10.65 -7.65 5.74
CA ALA A 475 -9.48 -6.81 5.45
C ALA A 475 -8.34 -7.58 4.75
N PRO A 476 -7.77 -8.66 5.34
CA PRO A 476 -6.73 -9.45 4.67
C PRO A 476 -7.24 -10.13 3.39
N LEU A 477 -8.52 -10.55 3.36
CA LEU A 477 -9.11 -11.15 2.16
C LEU A 477 -9.07 -10.19 0.97
N ASN A 478 -9.46 -8.93 1.16
CA ASN A 478 -9.44 -7.95 0.08
C ASN A 478 -8.02 -7.61 -0.37
N ALA A 479 -7.09 -7.39 0.57
CA ALA A 479 -5.69 -7.13 0.22
C ALA A 479 -5.10 -8.27 -0.63
N LYS A 480 -5.23 -9.52 -0.15
CA LYS A 480 -4.64 -10.69 -0.81
C LYS A 480 -5.34 -11.06 -2.12
N ALA A 481 -6.66 -10.96 -2.18
CA ALA A 481 -7.41 -11.33 -3.38
C ALA A 481 -7.37 -10.27 -4.48
N VAL A 482 -7.34 -8.97 -4.12
CA VAL A 482 -7.36 -7.88 -5.07
C VAL A 482 -5.94 -7.46 -5.45
N GLU A 483 -5.18 -6.94 -4.49
CA GLU A 483 -3.89 -6.30 -4.78
C GLU A 483 -2.79 -7.31 -5.13
N ASP A 484 -2.79 -8.45 -4.44
CA ASP A 484 -1.77 -9.49 -4.56
C ASP A 484 -2.24 -10.67 -5.42
N CYS A 485 -3.36 -10.54 -6.13
CA CYS A 485 -3.84 -11.61 -7.01
C CYS A 485 -4.57 -11.06 -8.24
N SER A 486 -5.72 -10.38 -8.07
CA SER A 486 -6.50 -9.89 -9.23
C SER A 486 -5.72 -8.90 -10.10
N PHE A 487 -4.89 -8.05 -9.49
CA PHE A 487 -3.98 -7.12 -10.20
C PHE A 487 -2.98 -7.84 -11.11
N TYR A 488 -2.66 -9.09 -10.82
CA TYR A 488 -1.77 -9.93 -11.61
C TYR A 488 -2.52 -10.89 -12.55
N ARG A 489 -3.86 -10.88 -12.52
CA ARG A 489 -4.73 -11.67 -13.42
C ARG A 489 -5.45 -10.84 -14.48
N TYR A 490 -5.65 -9.55 -14.22
CA TYR A 490 -6.34 -8.63 -15.13
C TYR A 490 -5.50 -7.36 -15.36
N ALA A 491 -4.70 -7.33 -16.42
CA ALA A 491 -3.77 -6.23 -16.72
C ALA A 491 -4.16 -5.42 -17.96
N ALA A 492 -5.46 -5.17 -18.17
CA ALA A 492 -5.92 -4.36 -19.30
C ALA A 492 -5.31 -2.94 -19.30
N GLN A 493 -5.13 -2.37 -18.11
CA GLN A 493 -4.57 -1.04 -17.91
C GLN A 493 -3.68 -1.05 -16.66
N LEU A 494 -2.43 -1.50 -16.82
CA LEU A 494 -1.54 -1.83 -15.70
C LEU A 494 -1.24 -0.64 -14.77
N SER A 495 -1.35 0.60 -15.27
CA SER A 495 -1.25 1.83 -14.48
C SER A 495 -2.33 2.00 -13.41
N ARG A 496 -3.45 1.28 -13.52
CA ARG A 496 -4.58 1.29 -12.57
C ARG A 496 -4.58 0.09 -11.63
N ASN A 497 -3.64 -0.83 -11.79
CA ASN A 497 -3.41 -1.94 -10.87
C ASN A 497 -2.40 -1.47 -9.82
N GLU A 498 -2.87 -0.64 -8.91
CA GLU A 498 -2.06 0.03 -7.88
C GLU A 498 -2.80 0.04 -6.55
N VAL A 499 -2.07 0.02 -5.43
CA VAL A 499 -2.64 0.06 -4.07
C VAL A 499 -3.56 1.27 -3.94
N GLY A 500 -4.79 1.08 -3.45
CA GLY A 500 -5.83 2.12 -3.40
C GLY A 500 -6.54 2.46 -4.71
N SER A 501 -6.09 1.92 -5.85
CA SER A 501 -6.81 2.02 -7.11
C SER A 501 -7.70 0.80 -7.35
N HIS A 502 -8.77 0.95 -8.12
CA HIS A 502 -9.62 -0.16 -8.52
C HIS A 502 -9.58 -0.34 -10.05
N PRO A 503 -9.16 -1.51 -10.61
CA PRO A 503 -8.96 -1.70 -12.05
C PRO A 503 -10.22 -1.53 -12.91
N ALA A 504 -11.40 -1.70 -12.31
CA ALA A 504 -12.68 -1.38 -12.98
C ALA A 504 -12.93 0.12 -13.18
N VAL A 505 -12.23 1.00 -12.46
CA VAL A 505 -12.32 2.46 -12.57
C VAL A 505 -11.20 2.97 -13.49
N SER A 506 -11.51 3.08 -14.78
CA SER A 506 -10.54 3.45 -15.82
C SER A 506 -10.10 4.91 -15.80
N GLY A 507 -10.84 5.80 -15.16
CA GLY A 507 -10.49 7.22 -15.05
C GLY A 507 -11.49 8.00 -14.17
N LEU A 508 -11.21 9.27 -13.95
CA LEU A 508 -12.01 10.20 -13.13
C LEU A 508 -12.32 11.46 -13.93
N LEU A 509 -13.54 11.98 -13.82
CA LEU A 509 -13.87 13.26 -14.46
C LEU A 509 -13.17 14.42 -13.75
N PRO A 510 -12.75 15.47 -14.47
CA PRO A 510 -12.14 16.66 -13.88
C PRO A 510 -12.96 17.29 -12.74
N ASP A 511 -14.28 17.32 -12.89
CA ASP A 511 -15.18 17.92 -11.89
C ASP A 511 -15.25 17.06 -10.61
N ASP A 512 -15.24 15.73 -10.75
CA ASP A 512 -15.16 14.81 -9.61
C ASP A 512 -13.82 14.94 -8.86
N PHE A 513 -12.72 15.14 -9.59
CA PHE A 513 -11.42 15.42 -8.98
C PHE A 513 -11.45 16.72 -8.16
N HIS A 514 -12.03 17.80 -8.71
CA HIS A 514 -12.18 19.06 -7.99
C HIS A 514 -13.06 18.91 -6.74
N ALA A 515 -14.16 18.16 -6.82
CA ALA A 515 -15.04 17.90 -5.69
C ALA A 515 -14.31 17.16 -4.56
N ARG A 516 -13.59 16.07 -4.90
CA ARG A 516 -12.79 15.30 -3.93
C ARG A 516 -11.67 16.13 -3.31
N ALA A 517 -11.01 17.00 -4.08
CA ALA A 517 -9.98 17.90 -3.56
C ALA A 517 -10.54 18.96 -2.59
N ALA A 518 -11.70 19.54 -2.90
CA ALA A 518 -12.37 20.51 -2.04
C ALA A 518 -12.83 19.85 -0.72
N GLU A 519 -13.42 18.67 -0.81
CA GLU A 519 -13.88 17.89 0.33
C GLU A 519 -12.75 17.47 1.28
N ARG A 520 -11.60 17.02 0.73
CA ARG A 520 -10.42 16.76 1.55
C ARG A 520 -9.95 18.02 2.29
N GLY A 521 -9.99 19.18 1.63
CA GLY A 521 -9.66 20.46 2.25
C GLY A 521 -10.55 20.85 3.42
N GLN A 522 -11.79 20.36 3.46
CA GLN A 522 -12.74 20.63 4.56
C GLN A 522 -12.65 19.58 5.66
N SER A 523 -12.56 18.29 5.30
CA SER A 523 -12.65 17.18 6.25
C SER A 523 -11.29 16.77 6.85
N HIS A 524 -10.25 16.71 6.02
CA HIS A 524 -8.91 16.24 6.42
C HIS A 524 -7.83 17.10 5.76
N PRO A 525 -7.72 18.40 6.12
CA PRO A 525 -6.78 19.33 5.49
C PRO A 525 -5.30 18.94 5.69
N ARG A 526 -5.02 18.05 6.64
CA ARG A 526 -3.68 17.50 6.93
C ARG A 526 -3.44 16.11 6.31
N ALA A 527 -4.37 15.54 5.54
CA ALA A 527 -4.19 14.22 4.93
C ALA A 527 -2.93 14.21 4.05
N LEU A 528 -2.19 13.08 4.05
CA LEU A 528 -1.03 12.97 3.18
C LEU A 528 -1.46 12.86 1.72
N LEU A 529 -0.68 13.43 0.82
CA LEU A 529 -0.88 13.34 -0.62
C LEU A 529 0.27 12.56 -1.22
N ALA A 530 0.11 11.24 -1.26
CA ALA A 530 1.11 10.33 -1.81
C ALA A 530 0.87 10.09 -3.29
N THR A 531 1.96 9.90 -4.02
CA THR A 531 1.96 9.37 -5.40
C THR A 531 3.00 8.27 -5.57
N ALA A 532 3.82 7.99 -4.57
CA ALA A 532 4.64 6.80 -4.45
C ALA A 532 4.77 6.49 -2.95
N THR A 533 4.86 5.21 -2.60
CA THR A 533 5.12 4.71 -1.24
C THR A 533 6.14 3.58 -1.27
N HIS A 534 6.38 2.87 -0.18
CA HIS A 534 7.18 1.64 -0.21
C HIS A 534 6.39 0.40 -0.67
N ASP A 535 5.08 0.50 -0.83
CA ASP A 535 4.19 -0.61 -1.24
C ASP A 535 3.55 -0.42 -2.61
N HIS A 536 3.83 0.71 -3.28
CA HIS A 536 3.36 0.91 -4.64
C HIS A 536 3.82 -0.24 -5.54
N LYS A 537 2.94 -0.70 -6.42
CA LYS A 537 3.22 -1.78 -7.35
C LYS A 537 4.07 -1.30 -8.54
N ARG A 538 4.02 -0.01 -8.87
CA ARG A 538 4.84 0.63 -9.93
C ARG A 538 5.19 2.07 -9.57
N GLY A 539 6.38 2.53 -9.96
CA GLY A 539 6.84 3.91 -9.73
C GLY A 539 5.93 4.97 -10.33
N GLU A 540 5.92 6.17 -9.73
CA GLU A 540 4.90 7.17 -10.02
C GLU A 540 4.92 7.67 -11.48
N ASP A 541 6.11 7.73 -12.08
CA ASP A 541 6.28 8.20 -13.46
C ASP A 541 6.13 7.05 -14.47
N ALA A 542 6.41 5.81 -14.05
CA ALA A 542 6.07 4.62 -14.84
C ALA A 542 4.55 4.52 -15.03
N ARG A 543 3.75 4.80 -13.98
CA ARG A 543 2.29 4.83 -14.09
C ARG A 543 1.79 5.93 -15.02
N MET A 544 2.38 7.12 -14.97
CA MET A 544 2.00 8.22 -15.88
C MET A 544 2.39 7.96 -17.33
N ARG A 545 3.52 7.28 -17.58
CA ARG A 545 3.85 6.79 -18.93
C ARG A 545 2.84 5.76 -19.42
N LEU A 546 2.41 4.84 -18.56
CA LEU A 546 1.39 3.84 -18.87
C LEU A 546 -0.02 4.44 -19.03
N ALA A 547 -0.34 5.52 -18.33
CA ALA A 547 -1.61 6.23 -18.47
C ALA A 547 -1.85 6.71 -19.92
N VAL A 548 -0.78 7.06 -20.65
CA VAL A 548 -0.83 7.45 -22.07
C VAL A 548 -1.44 6.36 -22.97
N LEU A 549 -1.33 5.08 -22.60
CA LEU A 549 -1.93 3.98 -23.37
C LEU A 549 -3.45 4.14 -23.50
N SER A 550 -4.10 4.72 -22.49
CA SER A 550 -5.53 5.03 -22.52
C SER A 550 -5.86 6.13 -23.52
N HIS A 551 -4.97 7.09 -23.74
CA HIS A 551 -5.17 8.14 -24.73
C HIS A 551 -4.97 7.62 -26.15
N TRP A 552 -4.10 6.61 -26.35
CA TRP A 552 -3.77 6.05 -27.67
C TRP A 552 -4.02 4.53 -27.79
N PRO A 553 -5.23 4.04 -27.49
CA PRO A 553 -5.50 2.60 -27.34
C PRO A 553 -5.33 1.83 -28.67
N MET A 554 -5.72 2.44 -29.80
CA MET A 554 -5.60 1.83 -31.13
C MET A 554 -4.15 1.75 -31.60
N TRP A 555 -3.33 2.75 -31.25
CA TRP A 555 -1.90 2.73 -31.50
C TRP A 555 -1.23 1.65 -30.65
N TRP A 556 -1.53 1.61 -29.35
CA TRP A 556 -1.01 0.58 -28.45
C TRP A 556 -1.34 -0.83 -28.95
N ARG A 557 -2.57 -1.07 -29.39
CA ARG A 557 -2.97 -2.35 -30.00
C ARG A 557 -2.06 -2.77 -31.15
N THR A 558 -1.73 -1.84 -32.04
CA THR A 558 -0.84 -2.08 -33.19
C THR A 558 0.58 -2.40 -32.72
N ILE A 559 1.07 -1.67 -31.72
CA ILE A 559 2.41 -1.85 -31.17
C ILE A 559 2.54 -3.17 -30.39
N ALA A 560 1.60 -3.49 -29.51
CA ALA A 560 1.58 -4.76 -28.77
C ALA A 560 1.57 -5.97 -29.72
N ARG A 561 0.74 -5.94 -30.77
CA ARG A 561 0.75 -6.98 -31.83
C ARG A 561 2.08 -7.06 -32.58
N ARG A 562 2.76 -5.93 -32.77
CA ARG A 562 4.11 -5.93 -33.35
C ARG A 562 5.11 -6.59 -32.40
N PHE A 563 5.03 -6.32 -31.10
CA PHE A 563 5.88 -6.99 -30.10
C PHE A 563 5.64 -8.50 -30.09
N ASP A 564 4.38 -8.95 -30.08
CA ASP A 564 4.05 -10.37 -30.15
C ASP A 564 4.65 -11.03 -31.41
N ARG A 565 4.52 -10.41 -32.59
CA ARG A 565 5.12 -10.94 -33.83
C ARG A 565 6.65 -11.03 -33.77
N LEU A 566 7.31 -10.02 -33.22
CA LEU A 566 8.77 -10.00 -33.09
C LEU A 566 9.28 -10.94 -31.98
N ALA A 567 8.42 -11.28 -31.03
CA ALA A 567 8.72 -12.22 -29.95
C ALA A 567 8.58 -13.70 -30.37
N LEU A 568 7.82 -14.01 -31.43
CA LEU A 568 7.64 -15.39 -31.92
C LEU A 568 8.97 -16.13 -32.17
N PRO A 569 9.94 -15.61 -32.95
CA PRO A 569 11.21 -16.30 -33.18
C PRO A 569 12.10 -16.40 -31.92
N LEU A 570 11.76 -15.68 -30.84
CA LEU A 570 12.45 -15.70 -29.55
C LEU A 570 11.78 -16.68 -28.56
N GLY A 571 10.82 -17.48 -29.00
CA GLY A 571 10.07 -18.39 -28.14
C GLY A 571 8.93 -17.74 -27.36
N GLY A 572 8.48 -16.53 -27.73
CA GLY A 572 7.40 -15.83 -27.03
C GLY A 572 6.09 -16.60 -26.97
N ALA A 573 5.85 -17.54 -27.89
CA ALA A 573 4.68 -18.43 -27.87
C ALA A 573 4.62 -19.33 -26.62
N ALA A 574 5.75 -19.57 -25.94
CA ALA A 574 5.80 -20.37 -24.72
C ALA A 574 5.15 -19.68 -23.50
N LEU A 575 4.96 -18.36 -23.55
CA LEU A 575 4.28 -17.60 -22.49
C LEU A 575 2.78 -17.50 -22.74
N ALA A 576 1.98 -17.48 -21.67
CA ALA A 576 0.56 -17.18 -21.76
C ALA A 576 0.34 -15.76 -22.32
N PRO A 577 -0.72 -15.53 -23.12
CA PRO A 577 -0.98 -14.21 -23.67
C PRO A 577 -1.11 -13.10 -22.61
N GLY A 578 -1.74 -13.39 -21.46
CA GLY A 578 -1.86 -12.45 -20.35
C GLY A 578 -0.50 -12.01 -19.80
N ASP A 579 0.39 -12.98 -19.55
CA ASP A 579 1.75 -12.73 -19.04
C ASP A 579 2.58 -11.91 -20.04
N ARG A 580 2.46 -12.21 -21.34
CA ARG A 580 3.11 -11.39 -22.39
C ARG A 580 2.58 -9.96 -22.43
N GLN A 581 1.27 -9.75 -22.39
CA GLN A 581 0.70 -8.40 -22.44
C GLN A 581 1.06 -7.58 -21.20
N MET A 582 1.14 -8.22 -20.03
CA MET A 582 1.62 -7.57 -18.81
C MET A 582 3.11 -7.23 -18.93
N LEU A 583 3.93 -8.16 -19.43
CA LEU A 583 5.34 -7.92 -19.70
C LEU A 583 5.57 -6.74 -20.65
N TRP A 584 4.78 -6.62 -21.74
CA TRP A 584 4.88 -5.48 -22.67
C TRP A 584 4.61 -4.14 -22.00
N GLN A 585 3.59 -4.06 -21.15
CA GLN A 585 3.33 -2.85 -20.38
C GLN A 585 4.45 -2.58 -19.37
N THR A 586 4.90 -3.59 -18.61
CA THR A 586 6.00 -3.45 -17.64
C THR A 586 7.28 -2.96 -18.31
N LEU A 587 7.68 -3.57 -19.43
CA LEU A 587 8.87 -3.15 -20.19
C LEU A 587 8.74 -1.69 -20.62
N VAL A 588 7.63 -1.30 -21.23
CA VAL A 588 7.41 0.09 -21.67
C VAL A 588 7.40 1.08 -20.50
N GLY A 589 6.77 0.71 -19.39
CA GLY A 589 6.69 1.52 -18.17
C GLY A 589 8.07 1.77 -17.56
N ALA A 590 8.88 0.72 -17.41
CA ALA A 590 10.18 0.76 -16.74
C ALA A 590 11.38 1.02 -17.68
N TRP A 591 11.18 1.03 -19.01
CA TRP A 591 12.28 1.15 -19.98
C TRP A 591 13.10 2.44 -19.76
N PRO A 592 14.44 2.37 -19.78
CA PRO A 592 15.28 3.56 -19.67
C PRO A 592 15.13 4.43 -20.93
N ALA A 593 14.82 5.71 -20.75
CA ALA A 593 14.57 6.62 -21.87
C ALA A 593 15.84 7.12 -22.60
N ARG A 594 17.02 7.04 -21.95
CA ARG A 594 18.30 7.57 -22.48
C ARG A 594 19.44 6.55 -22.58
N VAL A 595 19.29 5.35 -22.03
CA VAL A 595 20.42 4.44 -21.86
C VAL A 595 20.38 3.35 -22.91
N GLU A 596 21.29 3.45 -23.88
CA GLU A 596 21.67 2.37 -24.79
C GLU A 596 23.18 2.12 -24.67
N PRO A 597 23.63 0.85 -24.46
CA PRO A 597 22.82 -0.34 -24.25
C PRO A 597 22.04 -0.29 -22.93
N VAL A 598 20.97 -1.08 -22.82
CA VAL A 598 20.19 -1.21 -21.57
C VAL A 598 21.14 -1.64 -20.43
N PRO A 599 21.08 -1.03 -19.23
CA PRO A 599 21.98 -1.38 -18.14
C PRO A 599 21.88 -2.85 -17.73
N ASP A 600 23.01 -3.49 -17.40
CA ASP A 600 23.06 -4.89 -16.97
C ASP A 600 22.13 -5.18 -15.79
N ALA A 601 22.01 -4.21 -14.87
CA ALA A 601 21.13 -4.30 -13.70
C ALA A 601 19.62 -4.35 -14.05
N PHE A 602 19.22 -4.09 -15.29
CA PHE A 602 17.80 -4.08 -15.68
C PHE A 602 17.21 -5.50 -15.78
N LEU A 603 17.98 -6.47 -16.28
CA LEU A 603 17.50 -7.85 -16.44
C LEU A 603 17.19 -8.52 -15.09
N PRO A 604 18.07 -8.49 -14.06
CA PRO A 604 17.76 -9.07 -12.75
C PRO A 604 16.48 -8.51 -12.13
N ARG A 605 16.29 -7.18 -12.19
CA ARG A 605 15.09 -6.48 -11.69
C ARG A 605 13.81 -7.03 -12.32
N LEU A 606 13.84 -7.24 -13.64
CA LEU A 606 12.68 -7.73 -14.39
C LEU A 606 12.43 -9.23 -14.17
N ILE A 607 13.46 -10.05 -14.00
CA ILE A 607 13.31 -11.47 -13.65
C ILE A 607 12.65 -11.60 -12.28
N GLU A 608 13.11 -10.81 -11.30
CA GLU A 608 12.54 -10.80 -9.96
C GLU A 608 11.07 -10.36 -9.97
N TRP A 609 10.77 -9.27 -10.68
CA TRP A 609 9.40 -8.81 -10.90
C TRP A 609 8.54 -9.88 -11.56
N GLN A 610 9.02 -10.53 -12.62
CA GLN A 610 8.24 -11.51 -13.37
C GLN A 610 7.91 -12.73 -12.49
N ARG A 611 8.89 -13.25 -11.74
CA ARG A 611 8.66 -14.34 -10.78
C ARG A 611 7.62 -13.95 -9.74
N LYS A 612 7.73 -12.76 -9.15
CA LYS A 612 6.73 -12.25 -8.20
C LYS A 612 5.36 -12.14 -8.85
N ALA A 613 5.25 -11.52 -10.03
CA ALA A 613 3.99 -11.36 -10.76
C ALA A 613 3.31 -12.70 -11.08
N LEU A 614 4.07 -13.72 -11.49
CA LEU A 614 3.54 -15.05 -11.76
C LEU A 614 2.98 -15.71 -10.49
N ARG A 615 3.73 -15.63 -9.38
CA ARG A 615 3.36 -16.26 -8.10
C ARG A 615 2.21 -15.55 -7.39
N GLU A 616 2.17 -14.22 -7.40
CA GLU A 616 1.02 -13.43 -6.94
C GLU A 616 -0.22 -13.73 -7.80
N GLY A 617 -0.03 -13.80 -9.13
CA GLY A 617 -1.10 -14.17 -10.06
C GLY A 617 -1.67 -15.55 -9.77
N GLY A 618 -0.86 -16.53 -9.39
CA GLY A 618 -1.37 -17.85 -8.98
C GLY A 618 -2.18 -18.56 -10.09
N VAL A 619 -1.87 -18.32 -11.36
CA VAL A 619 -2.53 -18.98 -12.51
C VAL A 619 -1.64 -20.04 -13.15
N ARG A 620 -0.33 -19.80 -13.16
CA ARG A 620 0.68 -20.69 -13.77
C ARG A 620 1.78 -21.10 -12.80
N SER A 621 2.12 -20.25 -11.84
CA SER A 621 3.03 -20.56 -10.74
C SER A 621 2.44 -19.98 -9.46
N HIS A 622 2.79 -20.56 -8.30
CA HIS A 622 2.26 -20.19 -7.00
C HIS A 622 3.40 -20.04 -5.98
N TRP A 623 3.17 -19.29 -4.91
CA TRP A 623 4.11 -19.26 -3.78
C TRP A 623 4.22 -20.61 -3.07
N HIS A 624 3.11 -21.34 -2.92
CA HIS A 624 3.08 -22.65 -2.27
C HIS A 624 3.63 -23.77 -3.16
N ASP A 625 3.39 -23.72 -4.47
CA ASP A 625 3.83 -24.74 -5.42
C ASP A 625 4.33 -24.08 -6.71
N PRO A 626 5.61 -23.66 -6.75
CA PRO A 626 6.15 -22.96 -7.91
C PRO A 626 6.29 -23.88 -9.13
N ASP A 627 5.81 -23.44 -10.29
CA ASP A 627 6.12 -24.08 -11.57
C ASP A 627 7.51 -23.60 -12.03
N ALA A 628 8.55 -24.29 -11.57
CA ALA A 628 9.93 -23.96 -11.88
C ALA A 628 10.23 -24.02 -13.39
N GLY A 629 9.53 -24.87 -14.15
CA GLY A 629 9.72 -24.99 -15.60
C GLY A 629 9.17 -23.76 -16.34
N TYR A 630 7.98 -23.30 -15.96
CA TYR A 630 7.39 -22.09 -16.53
C TYR A 630 8.16 -20.83 -16.09
N GLU A 631 8.56 -20.74 -14.81
CA GLU A 631 9.40 -19.63 -14.31
C GLU A 631 10.73 -19.53 -15.06
N ALA A 632 11.42 -20.67 -15.26
CA ALA A 632 12.66 -20.71 -16.03
C ALA A 632 12.45 -20.32 -17.50
N THR A 633 11.35 -20.78 -18.11
CA THR A 633 10.97 -20.40 -19.48
C THR A 633 10.75 -18.89 -19.61
N ALA A 634 10.05 -18.29 -18.64
CA ALA A 634 9.76 -16.86 -18.63
C ALA A 634 11.03 -16.01 -18.42
N ALA A 635 11.89 -16.43 -17.48
CA ALA A 635 13.17 -15.77 -17.24
C ALA A 635 14.11 -15.89 -18.45
N GLY A 636 14.17 -17.07 -19.08
CA GLY A 636 14.95 -17.32 -20.29
C GLY A 636 14.47 -16.48 -21.47
N PHE A 637 13.15 -16.38 -21.68
CA PHE A 637 12.56 -15.51 -22.69
C PHE A 637 12.95 -14.04 -22.47
N LEU A 638 12.86 -13.55 -21.23
CA LEU A 638 13.23 -12.19 -20.90
C LEU A 638 14.73 -11.90 -21.15
N ALA A 639 15.60 -12.85 -20.79
CA ALA A 639 17.03 -12.78 -21.11
C ALA A 639 17.26 -12.72 -22.63
N GLN A 640 16.54 -13.51 -23.42
CA GLN A 640 16.61 -13.43 -24.89
C GLN A 640 16.18 -12.06 -25.42
N VAL A 641 15.04 -11.53 -24.94
CA VAL A 641 14.54 -10.21 -25.35
C VAL A 641 15.58 -9.11 -25.10
N LEU A 642 16.21 -9.12 -23.93
CA LEU A 642 17.14 -8.06 -23.53
C LEU A 642 18.55 -8.23 -24.12
N MET A 643 19.05 -9.46 -24.23
CA MET A 643 20.48 -9.70 -24.49
C MET A 643 20.77 -10.32 -25.87
N ALA A 644 19.84 -11.08 -26.46
CA ALA A 644 20.13 -11.81 -27.70
C ALA A 644 20.26 -10.84 -28.91
N PRO A 645 21.22 -11.06 -29.83
CA PRO A 645 21.31 -10.31 -31.08
C PRO A 645 20.03 -10.41 -31.92
N ALA A 646 19.42 -11.60 -31.99
CA ALA A 646 18.18 -11.85 -32.71
C ALA A 646 16.99 -11.00 -32.21
N ALA A 647 17.02 -10.54 -30.96
CA ALA A 647 15.99 -9.70 -30.37
C ALA A 647 16.18 -8.20 -30.64
N GLN A 648 17.22 -7.79 -31.39
CA GLN A 648 17.46 -6.38 -31.73
C GLN A 648 16.24 -5.68 -32.37
N PRO A 649 15.50 -6.28 -33.32
CA PRO A 649 14.30 -5.65 -33.88
C PRO A 649 13.20 -5.40 -32.84
N LEU A 650 13.04 -6.28 -31.85
CA LEU A 650 12.10 -6.10 -30.74
C LEU A 650 12.55 -4.98 -29.80
N ARG A 651 13.83 -4.93 -29.44
CA ARG A 651 14.38 -3.83 -28.62
C ARG A 651 14.26 -2.47 -29.32
N GLN A 652 14.53 -2.40 -30.62
CA GLN A 652 14.30 -1.19 -31.42
C GLN A 652 12.82 -0.78 -31.43
N ALA A 653 11.90 -1.75 -31.54
CA ALA A 653 10.47 -1.48 -31.47
C ALA A 653 10.04 -0.97 -30.08
N LEU A 654 10.58 -1.53 -29.00
CA LEU A 654 10.38 -1.06 -27.63
C LEU A 654 10.91 0.36 -27.43
N HIS A 655 12.14 0.63 -27.85
CA HIS A 655 12.74 1.97 -27.80
C HIS A 655 11.87 2.98 -28.58
N ALA A 656 11.45 2.65 -29.80
CA ALA A 656 10.63 3.52 -30.62
C ALA A 656 9.21 3.75 -30.04
N ALA A 657 8.67 2.80 -29.27
CA ALA A 657 7.42 2.98 -28.55
C ALA A 657 7.61 3.90 -27.34
N VAL A 658 8.66 3.69 -26.55
CA VAL A 658 9.00 4.50 -25.38
C VAL A 658 9.32 5.93 -25.78
N ALA A 659 10.05 6.16 -26.87
CA ALA A 659 10.34 7.50 -27.40
C ALA A 659 9.08 8.32 -27.75
N ARG A 660 7.95 7.65 -28.05
CA ARG A 660 6.66 8.32 -28.29
C ARG A 660 5.88 8.54 -26.99
N LEU A 661 5.93 7.57 -26.08
CA LEU A 661 5.16 7.60 -24.83
C LEU A 661 5.79 8.48 -23.75
N ALA A 662 7.11 8.42 -23.60
CA ALA A 662 7.82 9.02 -22.47
C ALA A 662 7.70 10.55 -22.39
N PRO A 663 7.72 11.33 -23.49
CA PRO A 663 7.45 12.76 -23.44
C PRO A 663 6.04 13.09 -22.93
N ALA A 664 5.03 12.31 -23.34
CA ALA A 664 3.66 12.48 -22.84
C ALA A 664 3.54 12.03 -21.37
N GLY A 665 4.18 10.92 -21.00
CA GLY A 665 4.28 10.46 -19.62
C GLY A 665 4.96 11.48 -18.70
N ALA A 666 6.03 12.13 -19.16
CA ALA A 666 6.72 13.20 -18.44
C ALA A 666 5.79 14.41 -18.19
N ARG A 667 4.97 14.80 -19.19
CA ARG A 667 3.97 15.87 -19.01
C ARG A 667 2.93 15.52 -17.94
N LEU A 668 2.38 14.31 -18.00
CA LEU A 668 1.43 13.82 -16.99
C LEU A 668 2.08 13.74 -15.61
N SER A 669 3.35 13.32 -15.54
CA SER A 669 4.12 13.29 -14.29
C SER A 669 4.36 14.68 -13.69
N LEU A 670 4.64 15.68 -14.53
CA LEU A 670 4.74 17.08 -14.10
C LEU A 670 3.38 17.61 -13.61
N ALA A 671 2.29 17.29 -14.30
CA ALA A 671 0.94 17.62 -13.84
C ALA A 671 0.63 16.94 -12.49
N GLN A 672 0.96 15.66 -12.33
CA GLN A 672 0.77 14.90 -11.08
C GLN A 672 1.53 15.55 -9.93
N THR A 673 2.80 15.90 -10.17
CA THR A 673 3.67 16.58 -9.20
C THR A 673 3.08 17.94 -8.80
N ALA A 674 2.60 18.73 -9.77
CA ALA A 674 1.98 20.02 -9.51
C ALA A 674 0.69 19.89 -8.70
N LEU A 675 -0.17 18.92 -9.03
CA LEU A 675 -1.40 18.65 -8.27
C LEU A 675 -1.05 18.24 -6.84
N ARG A 676 -0.15 17.28 -6.64
CA ARG A 676 0.30 16.81 -5.31
C ARG A 676 0.71 17.97 -4.40
N LEU A 677 1.40 18.96 -4.95
CA LEU A 677 1.99 20.06 -4.18
C LEU A 677 1.05 21.27 -3.98
N THR A 678 -0.08 21.34 -4.69
CA THR A 678 -0.96 22.53 -4.71
C THR A 678 -2.38 22.31 -4.17
N VAL A 679 -2.94 21.10 -4.30
CA VAL A 679 -4.26 20.78 -3.73
C VAL A 679 -4.21 20.74 -2.19
N PRO A 680 -5.37 20.78 -1.49
CA PRO A 680 -5.42 20.66 -0.04
C PRO A 680 -4.86 19.31 0.45
N GLY A 681 -4.09 19.36 1.53
CA GLY A 681 -3.33 18.24 2.10
C GLY A 681 -1.84 18.53 2.28
N VAL A 682 -1.13 17.55 2.84
CA VAL A 682 0.32 17.57 3.07
C VAL A 682 0.99 16.67 2.02
N PRO A 683 1.71 17.21 1.03
CA PRO A 683 2.41 16.40 0.02
C PRO A 683 3.44 15.49 0.66
N ASP A 684 3.39 14.21 0.28
CA ASP A 684 4.36 13.20 0.69
C ASP A 684 5.28 12.85 -0.48
N LEU A 685 6.59 12.89 -0.21
CA LEU A 685 7.64 12.56 -1.14
C LEU A 685 8.26 11.22 -0.74
N TYR A 686 8.11 10.19 -1.56
CA TYR A 686 8.89 8.97 -1.38
C TYR A 686 10.35 9.21 -1.79
N GLN A 687 11.30 8.68 -1.02
CA GLN A 687 12.73 8.94 -1.22
C GLN A 687 13.18 8.73 -2.68
N GLY A 688 13.87 9.74 -3.23
CA GLY A 688 14.44 9.68 -4.58
C GLY A 688 13.49 10.00 -5.73
N THR A 689 12.19 10.24 -5.47
CA THR A 689 11.15 10.52 -6.48
C THR A 689 11.06 11.99 -6.91
N GLU A 690 11.96 12.85 -6.45
CA GLU A 690 12.19 14.18 -7.03
C GLU A 690 12.71 14.12 -8.48
N GLY A 691 13.33 12.99 -8.86
CA GLY A 691 13.64 12.61 -10.24
C GLY A 691 12.59 11.66 -10.83
N TRP A 692 12.94 11.01 -11.94
CA TRP A 692 12.07 10.02 -12.56
C TRP A 692 12.09 8.68 -11.79
N ASP A 693 10.92 8.27 -11.30
CA ASP A 693 10.66 7.02 -10.63
C ASP A 693 10.04 5.99 -11.59
N LEU A 694 10.90 5.10 -12.07
CA LEU A 694 10.57 3.98 -12.94
C LEU A 694 10.78 2.63 -12.22
N SER A 695 10.58 2.61 -10.91
CA SER A 695 10.62 1.40 -10.10
C SER A 695 9.50 0.43 -10.47
N LEU A 696 9.71 -0.83 -10.11
CA LEU A 696 8.72 -1.89 -10.06
C LEU A 696 8.28 -2.10 -8.60
N VAL A 697 7.40 -3.07 -8.36
CA VAL A 697 6.95 -3.45 -7.01
C VAL A 697 8.14 -3.84 -6.12
N ASP A 698 7.97 -3.69 -4.81
CA ASP A 698 8.86 -4.21 -3.77
C ASP A 698 9.44 -5.60 -4.12
N PRO A 699 10.77 -5.81 -4.02
CA PRO A 699 11.78 -4.90 -3.46
C PRO A 699 12.40 -3.88 -4.41
N ASP A 700 11.97 -3.79 -5.68
CA ASP A 700 12.59 -2.87 -6.65
C ASP A 700 12.42 -1.38 -6.28
N ASN A 701 11.31 -1.03 -5.63
CA ASN A 701 11.04 0.31 -5.11
C ASN A 701 11.79 0.63 -3.81
N ARG A 702 12.57 -0.30 -3.25
CA ARG A 702 13.38 -0.12 -2.03
C ARG A 702 14.88 0.02 -2.33
N ARG A 703 15.25 0.16 -3.60
CA ARG A 703 16.65 0.37 -4.01
C ARG A 703 17.23 1.64 -3.37
N PRO A 704 18.56 1.68 -3.12
CA PRO A 704 19.22 2.84 -2.53
C PRO A 704 19.04 4.12 -3.36
N VAL A 705 18.99 5.27 -2.67
CA VAL A 705 18.91 6.59 -3.30
C VAL A 705 20.31 7.16 -3.53
N ASP A 706 20.60 7.59 -4.76
CA ASP A 706 21.83 8.31 -5.10
C ASP A 706 21.69 9.81 -4.74
N TYR A 707 21.98 10.16 -3.48
CA TYR A 707 21.89 11.53 -2.98
C TYR A 707 22.84 12.52 -3.68
N ALA A 708 23.98 12.06 -4.21
CA ALA A 708 24.88 12.92 -4.98
C ALA A 708 24.22 13.34 -6.29
N ALA A 709 23.56 12.41 -7.00
CA ALA A 709 22.75 12.75 -8.16
C ALA A 709 21.59 13.68 -7.80
N ARG A 710 20.94 13.48 -6.65
CA ARG A 710 19.82 14.34 -6.20
C ARG A 710 20.24 15.79 -5.91
N ARG A 711 21.39 15.98 -5.26
CA ARG A 711 21.96 17.33 -5.05
C ARG A 711 22.26 18.03 -6.38
N ARG A 712 22.84 17.33 -7.37
CA ARG A 712 23.06 17.88 -8.73
C ARG A 712 21.77 18.34 -9.40
N LEU A 713 20.65 17.61 -9.23
CA LEU A 713 19.35 18.03 -9.78
C LEU A 713 18.84 19.32 -9.12
N LEU A 714 19.08 19.50 -7.81
CA LEU A 714 18.68 20.69 -7.07
C LEU A 714 19.50 21.92 -7.46
N GLU A 715 20.79 21.72 -7.75
CA GLU A 715 21.74 22.77 -8.18
C GLU A 715 21.61 23.14 -9.66
N ASP A 716 20.82 22.40 -10.44
CA ASP A 716 20.64 22.65 -11.86
C ASP A 716 20.06 24.05 -12.11
N ALA A 717 20.77 24.87 -12.88
CA ALA A 717 20.43 26.26 -13.15
C ALA A 717 19.72 26.49 -14.50
N ARG A 718 19.46 25.44 -15.29
CA ARG A 718 18.83 25.60 -16.61
C ARG A 718 17.49 26.33 -16.50
N PRO A 719 17.16 27.22 -17.45
CA PRO A 719 15.86 27.86 -17.49
C PRO A 719 14.76 26.84 -17.83
N TRP A 720 13.54 27.10 -17.38
CA TRP A 720 12.40 26.19 -17.53
C TRP A 720 12.17 25.66 -18.97
N PRO A 721 12.25 26.48 -20.04
CA PRO A 721 12.12 25.97 -21.40
C PRO A 721 13.21 24.96 -21.78
N GLN A 722 14.45 25.18 -21.35
CA GLN A 722 15.55 24.25 -21.61
C GLN A 722 15.36 22.94 -20.82
N LEU A 723 14.91 23.02 -19.56
CA LEU A 723 14.56 21.83 -18.77
C LEU A 723 13.47 20.98 -19.45
N LEU A 724 12.48 21.61 -20.08
CA LEU A 724 11.45 20.88 -20.85
C LEU A 724 11.98 20.28 -22.15
N ALA A 725 12.93 20.93 -22.81
CA ALA A 725 13.62 20.38 -23.97
C ALA A 725 14.48 19.16 -23.58
N GLU A 726 15.19 19.25 -22.46
CA GLU A 726 16.18 18.26 -22.01
C GLU A 726 15.65 17.33 -20.89
N TRP A 727 14.34 17.18 -20.77
CA TRP A 727 13.59 16.58 -19.66
C TRP A 727 14.03 15.21 -19.11
N HIS A 728 14.78 14.41 -19.88
CA HIS A 728 14.98 12.99 -19.59
C HIS A 728 15.86 12.73 -18.35
N ASP A 729 16.67 13.70 -17.91
CA ASP A 729 17.49 13.59 -16.70
C ASP A 729 16.69 13.79 -15.40
N GLY A 730 15.45 14.29 -15.49
CA GLY A 730 14.56 14.51 -14.36
C GLY A 730 14.71 15.88 -13.70
N ALA A 731 15.65 16.72 -14.13
CA ALA A 731 15.86 18.04 -13.53
C ALA A 731 14.62 18.95 -13.65
N VAL A 732 13.82 18.78 -14.71
CA VAL A 732 12.55 19.49 -14.87
C VAL A 732 11.54 19.18 -13.76
N LYS A 733 11.46 17.92 -13.32
CA LYS A 733 10.58 17.50 -12.22
C LYS A 733 11.13 17.98 -10.88
N ALA A 734 12.44 17.84 -10.67
CA ALA A 734 13.11 18.34 -9.47
C ALA A 734 12.93 19.85 -9.31
N ARG A 735 13.07 20.64 -10.38
CA ARG A 735 12.85 22.10 -10.37
C ARG A 735 11.41 22.46 -10.03
N LEU A 736 10.42 21.79 -10.62
CA LEU A 736 9.00 22.01 -10.32
C LEU A 736 8.71 21.71 -8.85
N LEU A 737 9.20 20.57 -8.36
CA LEU A 737 9.02 20.14 -6.98
C LEU A 737 9.65 21.13 -6.00
N HIS A 738 10.92 21.49 -6.22
CA HIS A 738 11.64 22.46 -5.41
C HIS A 738 10.91 23.81 -5.37
N ALA A 739 10.53 24.37 -6.53
CA ALA A 739 9.86 25.67 -6.60
C ALA A 739 8.54 25.70 -5.81
N LEU A 740 7.73 24.65 -5.91
CA LEU A 740 6.48 24.53 -5.17
C LEU A 740 6.70 24.29 -3.67
N LEU A 741 7.69 23.49 -3.27
CA LEU A 741 8.05 23.32 -1.86
C LEU A 741 8.57 24.62 -1.24
N GLN A 742 9.38 25.40 -1.96
CA GLN A 742 9.81 26.73 -1.52
C GLN A 742 8.63 27.70 -1.39
N LEU A 743 7.64 27.64 -2.28
CA LEU A 743 6.40 28.41 -2.11
C LEU A 743 5.63 27.99 -0.86
N ARG A 744 5.49 26.68 -0.59
CA ARG A 744 4.85 26.18 0.63
C ARG A 744 5.59 26.62 1.88
N ARG A 745 6.92 26.68 1.85
CA ARG A 745 7.75 27.22 2.93
C ARG A 745 7.59 28.72 3.10
N ARG A 746 7.50 29.49 2.01
CA ARG A 746 7.37 30.96 2.04
C ARG A 746 5.97 31.42 2.45
N TRP A 747 4.93 30.71 2.01
CA TRP A 747 3.52 31.06 2.23
C TRP A 747 2.73 29.90 2.87
N PRO A 748 3.10 29.41 4.06
CA PRO A 748 2.50 28.20 4.65
C PRO A 748 0.98 28.31 4.83
N ALA A 749 0.47 29.46 5.23
CA ALA A 749 -0.96 29.69 5.43
C ALA A 749 -1.79 29.54 4.14
N LEU A 750 -1.22 29.90 2.98
CA LEU A 750 -1.88 29.73 1.68
C LEU A 750 -2.21 28.26 1.39
N PHE A 751 -1.33 27.35 1.78
CA PHE A 751 -1.50 25.92 1.50
C PHE A 751 -2.20 25.18 2.64
N ALA A 752 -2.01 25.61 3.89
CA ALA A 752 -2.65 25.01 5.06
C ALA A 752 -4.11 25.43 5.24
N HIS A 753 -4.44 26.70 4.92
CA HIS A 753 -5.74 27.29 5.20
C HIS A 753 -6.41 27.95 3.99
N GLY A 754 -5.71 28.05 2.85
CA GLY A 754 -6.27 28.74 1.69
C GLY A 754 -7.39 27.96 1.02
N ASP A 755 -8.45 28.68 0.64
CA ASP A 755 -9.61 28.17 -0.06
C ASP A 755 -9.20 27.51 -1.37
N TYR A 756 -9.84 26.38 -1.67
CA TYR A 756 -9.68 25.70 -2.95
C TYR A 756 -10.82 26.08 -3.89
N GLN A 757 -10.47 26.65 -5.05
CA GLN A 757 -11.46 27.01 -6.07
C GLN A 757 -11.10 26.39 -7.41
N ARG A 758 -12.06 25.70 -8.03
CA ARG A 758 -11.99 25.30 -9.44
C ARG A 758 -12.01 26.53 -10.32
N LEU A 759 -11.11 26.59 -11.30
CA LEU A 759 -11.13 27.60 -12.35
C LEU A 759 -11.72 26.99 -13.63
N PRO A 760 -12.85 27.50 -14.15
CA PRO A 760 -13.47 26.95 -15.35
C PRO A 760 -12.55 26.94 -16.57
N THR A 761 -12.57 25.85 -17.34
CA THR A 761 -11.87 25.76 -18.63
C THR A 761 -12.84 25.30 -19.73
N THR A 762 -12.60 25.72 -20.97
CA THR A 762 -13.37 25.24 -22.13
C THR A 762 -12.81 23.92 -22.71
N ALA A 763 -11.85 23.29 -22.02
CA ALA A 763 -11.21 22.03 -22.44
C ALA A 763 -10.92 21.12 -21.24
N PRO A 764 -11.94 20.75 -20.43
CA PRO A 764 -11.75 20.02 -19.17
C PRO A 764 -11.08 18.66 -19.37
N ALA A 765 -11.28 17.99 -20.52
CA ALA A 765 -10.61 16.73 -20.85
C ALA A 765 -9.09 16.86 -21.10
N ARG A 766 -8.56 18.08 -21.22
CA ARG A 766 -7.13 18.35 -21.48
C ARG A 766 -6.46 19.18 -20.39
N ALA A 767 -7.23 19.91 -19.59
CA ALA A 767 -6.73 20.89 -18.64
C ALA A 767 -7.48 20.82 -17.31
N LEU A 768 -6.73 20.74 -16.20
CA LEU A 768 -7.22 21.09 -14.87
C LEU A 768 -6.73 22.49 -14.53
N ALA A 769 -7.62 23.33 -14.00
CA ALA A 769 -7.25 24.64 -13.50
C ALA A 769 -7.87 24.89 -12.13
N LEU A 770 -7.07 25.41 -11.21
CA LEU A 770 -7.48 25.65 -9.84
C LEU A 770 -6.77 26.89 -9.28
N SER A 771 -7.33 27.44 -8.21
CA SER A 771 -6.65 28.42 -7.38
C SER A 771 -6.68 28.04 -5.90
N ARG A 772 -5.63 28.45 -5.20
CA ARG A 772 -5.57 28.51 -3.74
C ARG A 772 -5.55 29.98 -3.35
N GLN A 773 -6.39 30.39 -2.40
CA GLN A 773 -6.41 31.77 -1.93
C GLN A 773 -6.47 31.84 -0.41
N TYR A 774 -5.59 32.65 0.17
CA TYR A 774 -5.64 32.99 1.59
C TYR A 774 -5.25 34.46 1.74
N GLN A 775 -6.15 35.26 2.30
CA GLN A 775 -5.99 36.72 2.41
C GLN A 775 -5.65 37.34 1.02
N ASP A 776 -4.56 38.10 0.93
CA ASP A 776 -4.08 38.78 -0.29
C ASP A 776 -3.30 37.85 -1.24
N LYS A 777 -2.92 36.65 -0.78
CA LYS A 777 -2.13 35.71 -1.59
C LYS A 777 -3.03 34.74 -2.34
N ARG A 778 -2.78 34.63 -3.65
CA ARG A 778 -3.44 33.68 -4.55
C ARG A 778 -2.42 32.95 -5.39
N LEU A 779 -2.50 31.63 -5.40
CA LEU A 779 -1.81 30.75 -6.34
C LEU A 779 -2.82 30.27 -7.38
N VAL A 780 -2.44 30.29 -8.65
CA VAL A 780 -3.18 29.69 -9.76
C VAL A 780 -2.34 28.58 -10.38
N LEU A 781 -2.93 27.41 -10.57
CA LEU A 781 -2.36 26.29 -11.31
C LEU A 781 -3.22 26.00 -12.54
N VAL A 782 -2.57 25.85 -13.68
CA VAL A 782 -3.12 25.19 -14.87
C VAL A 782 -2.23 24.00 -15.21
N ALA A 783 -2.79 22.80 -15.25
CA ALA A 783 -2.07 21.57 -15.53
C ALA A 783 -2.67 20.84 -16.74
N ALA A 784 -1.82 20.39 -17.66
CA ALA A 784 -2.23 19.55 -18.77
C ALA A 784 -2.37 18.09 -18.31
N ILE A 785 -3.60 17.57 -18.37
CA ILE A 785 -3.93 16.19 -17.96
C ILE A 785 -4.24 15.25 -19.13
N GLY A 786 -4.18 15.77 -20.36
CA GLY A 786 -4.31 14.99 -21.60
C GLY A 786 -3.05 15.06 -22.44
N THR A 787 -2.93 14.18 -23.44
CA THR A 787 -1.70 14.04 -24.24
C THR A 787 -1.75 14.71 -25.62
N GLY A 788 -2.94 15.10 -26.11
CA GLY A 788 -3.10 15.87 -27.35
C GLY A 788 -3.01 15.02 -28.62
N ALA A 789 -2.54 15.62 -29.72
CA ALA A 789 -2.58 15.06 -31.08
C ALA A 789 -1.69 13.80 -31.27
N GLY A 790 -2.26 12.63 -31.01
CA GLY A 790 -1.78 11.33 -31.50
C GLY A 790 -0.36 10.90 -31.08
N PRO A 791 0.08 9.69 -31.49
CA PRO A 791 1.36 9.10 -31.12
C PRO A 791 2.55 9.67 -31.92
N GLY A 792 2.62 11.00 -32.05
CA GLY A 792 3.72 11.69 -32.72
C GLY A 792 5.04 11.55 -31.96
N VAL A 793 6.18 11.61 -32.67
CA VAL A 793 7.49 11.70 -32.02
C VAL A 793 7.66 13.14 -31.52
N HIS A 794 7.67 13.31 -30.21
CA HIS A 794 7.95 14.61 -29.58
C HIS A 794 9.30 14.53 -28.89
N ALA A 795 10.27 15.32 -29.32
CA ALA A 795 11.59 15.35 -28.67
C ALA A 795 11.55 15.97 -27.26
N THR A 796 10.49 16.75 -26.94
CA THR A 796 10.40 17.59 -25.75
C THR A 796 9.15 17.31 -24.92
N ALA A 797 9.24 17.56 -23.61
CA ALA A 797 8.11 17.61 -22.70
C ALA A 797 7.31 18.93 -22.80
N ALA A 798 7.79 19.95 -23.52
CA ALA A 798 7.05 21.18 -23.79
C ALA A 798 5.74 20.89 -24.54
N LEU A 799 4.71 21.72 -24.29
CA LEU A 799 3.40 21.62 -24.95
C LEU A 799 3.21 22.76 -25.96
N PRO A 800 3.20 22.47 -27.27
CA PRO A 800 3.08 23.52 -28.27
C PRO A 800 1.69 24.17 -28.20
N ALA A 801 1.59 25.45 -28.56
CA ALA A 801 0.33 26.23 -28.56
C ALA A 801 -0.86 25.51 -29.26
N ARG A 802 -0.58 24.72 -30.32
CA ARG A 802 -1.58 23.92 -31.04
C ARG A 802 -2.29 22.87 -30.16
N PHE A 803 -1.67 22.39 -29.09
CA PHE A 803 -2.30 21.47 -28.12
C PHE A 803 -3.54 22.10 -27.49
N TRP A 804 -3.45 23.38 -27.14
CA TRP A 804 -4.53 24.13 -26.52
C TRP A 804 -5.60 24.57 -27.54
N GLY A 805 -5.19 24.88 -28.77
CA GLY A 805 -6.10 25.31 -29.84
C GLY A 805 -6.86 26.58 -29.46
N GLY A 806 -8.19 26.52 -29.47
CA GLY A 806 -9.09 27.60 -29.02
C GLY A 806 -9.41 27.60 -27.52
N ALA A 807 -8.83 26.69 -26.74
CA ALA A 807 -9.19 26.50 -25.35
C ALA A 807 -8.86 27.74 -24.48
N ARG A 808 -9.75 28.03 -23.53
CA ARG A 808 -9.64 29.16 -22.60
C ARG A 808 -9.78 28.70 -21.16
N VAL A 809 -9.23 29.50 -20.24
CA VAL A 809 -9.37 29.34 -18.79
C VAL A 809 -9.83 30.65 -18.18
N SER A 810 -10.68 30.55 -17.15
CA SER A 810 -11.12 31.71 -16.37
C SER A 810 -10.23 31.91 -15.15
N ILE A 811 -9.41 32.97 -15.13
CA ILE A 811 -8.51 33.35 -14.03
C ILE A 811 -8.89 34.75 -13.55
N PRO A 812 -8.99 35.00 -12.23
CA PRO A 812 -9.27 36.33 -11.74
C PRO A 812 -8.26 37.39 -12.23
N PRO A 813 -8.72 38.58 -12.66
CA PRO A 813 -7.83 39.67 -13.04
C PRO A 813 -6.82 40.04 -11.96
N GLY A 814 -5.64 40.50 -12.38
CA GLY A 814 -4.57 40.90 -11.48
C GLY A 814 -3.19 40.71 -12.09
N ARG A 815 -2.17 41.19 -11.37
CA ARG A 815 -0.77 41.02 -11.74
C ARG A 815 -0.20 39.80 -11.05
N TYR A 816 0.28 38.86 -11.85
CA TYR A 816 0.85 37.61 -11.37
C TYR A 816 2.32 37.49 -11.77
N ARG A 817 3.06 36.65 -11.04
CA ARG A 817 4.39 36.20 -11.42
C ARG A 817 4.39 34.72 -11.69
N SER A 818 4.94 34.30 -12.83
CA SER A 818 5.20 32.90 -13.12
C SER A 818 6.25 32.36 -12.17
N VAL A 819 5.90 31.31 -11.44
CA VAL A 819 6.79 30.65 -10.46
C VAL A 819 7.97 29.97 -11.16
N LEU A 820 7.72 29.44 -12.37
CA LEU A 820 8.69 28.60 -13.09
C LEU A 820 9.61 29.41 -14.00
N THR A 821 9.12 30.53 -14.56
CA THR A 821 9.89 31.38 -15.49
C THR A 821 10.30 32.72 -14.88
N GLY A 822 9.69 33.13 -13.76
CA GLY A 822 9.94 34.42 -13.11
C GLY A 822 9.32 35.63 -13.81
N LEU A 823 8.68 35.44 -14.97
CA LEU A 823 8.07 36.49 -15.78
C LEU A 823 6.77 37.02 -15.14
N ASP A 824 6.52 38.32 -15.29
CA ASP A 824 5.26 38.94 -14.92
C ASP A 824 4.18 38.62 -15.98
N VAL A 825 2.97 38.35 -15.51
CA VAL A 825 1.79 38.06 -16.32
C VAL A 825 0.65 38.97 -15.83
N ASP A 826 0.26 39.92 -16.68
CA ASP A 826 -0.87 40.80 -16.41
C ASP A 826 -2.16 40.19 -16.98
N ILE A 827 -3.13 39.91 -16.11
CA ILE A 827 -4.42 39.36 -16.47
C ILE A 827 -5.46 40.47 -16.40
N GLN A 828 -5.79 41.04 -17.56
CA GLN A 828 -6.74 42.15 -17.67
C GLN A 828 -8.19 41.68 -17.77
N THR A 829 -8.42 40.53 -18.43
CA THR A 829 -9.76 39.94 -18.59
C THR A 829 -9.80 38.58 -17.92
N ALA A 830 -10.94 38.23 -17.34
CA ALA A 830 -11.08 37.00 -16.60
C ALA A 830 -10.88 35.75 -17.47
N SER A 831 -11.13 35.81 -18.78
CA SER A 831 -10.98 34.66 -19.68
C SER A 831 -9.76 34.80 -20.58
N ILE A 832 -8.79 33.90 -20.47
CA ILE A 832 -7.53 33.96 -21.22
C ILE A 832 -7.37 32.72 -22.11
N PRO A 833 -6.88 32.87 -23.36
CA PRO A 833 -6.49 31.72 -24.18
C PRO A 833 -5.36 30.91 -23.51
N LEU A 834 -5.58 29.60 -23.33
CA LEU A 834 -4.56 28.69 -22.78
C LEU A 834 -3.32 28.63 -23.66
N ARG A 835 -3.48 28.80 -24.99
CA ARG A 835 -2.36 28.89 -25.93
C ARG A 835 -1.41 30.07 -25.71
N ALA A 836 -1.86 31.13 -25.02
CA ALA A 836 -1.05 32.29 -24.68
C ALA A 836 -0.46 32.15 -23.28
N LEU A 837 -1.25 31.62 -22.35
CA LEU A 837 -0.86 31.47 -20.94
C LEU A 837 0.13 30.33 -20.69
N SER A 838 -0.12 29.19 -21.34
CA SER A 838 0.57 27.91 -21.12
C SER A 838 1.29 27.45 -22.38
N ALA A 839 1.72 28.40 -23.22
CA ALA A 839 2.55 28.10 -24.38
C ALA A 839 3.84 27.42 -23.90
N ASP A 840 4.15 26.28 -24.53
CA ASP A 840 5.39 25.53 -24.33
C ASP A 840 5.61 24.99 -22.91
N SER A 841 4.55 24.89 -22.10
CA SER A 841 4.63 24.25 -20.79
C SER A 841 3.41 23.39 -20.43
N PRO A 842 3.60 22.18 -19.87
CA PRO A 842 2.51 21.35 -19.37
C PRO A 842 1.92 21.83 -18.05
N VAL A 843 2.62 22.73 -17.35
CA VAL A 843 2.20 23.25 -16.05
C VAL A 843 2.45 24.75 -16.02
N THR A 844 1.44 25.53 -15.65
CA THR A 844 1.56 26.96 -15.41
C THR A 844 1.21 27.26 -13.96
N LEU A 845 2.14 27.93 -13.28
CA LEU A 845 2.02 28.30 -11.87
C LEU A 845 2.20 29.80 -11.74
N LEU A 846 1.16 30.48 -11.26
CA LEU A 846 1.12 31.93 -11.13
C LEU A 846 0.85 32.29 -9.68
N ILE A 847 1.68 33.14 -9.08
CA ILE A 847 1.44 33.71 -7.75
C ILE A 847 1.06 35.18 -7.92
N HIS A 848 -0.04 35.60 -7.30
CA HIS A 848 -0.46 37.01 -7.28
C HIS A 848 0.59 37.85 -6.55
N GLN A 849 0.98 38.99 -7.13
CA GLN A 849 1.97 39.89 -6.55
C GLN A 849 1.42 40.65 -5.35
#